data_AF-A0A7S0PQK8-F1
#
_entry.id   AF-A0A7S0PQK8-F1
#
_cell.length_a   1.000
_cell.length_b   1.000
_cell.length_c   1.000
_cell.angle_alpha   90.00
_cell.angle_beta   90.00
_cell.angle_gamma   90.00
#
_symmetry.space_group_name_H-M   'P 1'
#
loop_
_entity.id
_entity.type
_entity.pdbx_description
1 polymer ?
#
loop_
_entity_poly.entity_id
_entity_poly.type
_entity_poly.pdbx_seq_one_letter_code
_entity_poly.pdbx_strand_id
1 'polypeptide(L)'
;PLVWIRRGTMGKSTKPAAAPPDTISLHRKLDPIYECVDTGQNKAALKLIGDLLKKYPTLQIARVLKGITLSRMGMEDQGMELCEEVRAEGPADDTVLNTLALFYKNVGAAQQQVEMFEQASERDPRNAEHLTLLFQAYARAYDFVKQQQCAMKLYRLTNNPKHVMWAICAMLMQADANPTALALAAGMCSKLEAKGSIADRESLLVYARVLRESGQGEKALELLEGDLGERLLPMAAERAVLCATQAAALGKSDAAGKHWRALLTHAPDDWAAMSRVLDIAMPTTRAAAAHKPQVPAGGTRMAAHSHSVGGAGFAKVSSEGFRSDDETVAELLGRVSVKDGPDRAEAIERGRTVSAEVRAAADALGGALEVGRGAYLLDAEFAWRAAQLGDPESKVGDAMMTYWRDFGHWTSCARDLRPYCDAIRRTNARAAREFSDRFVDAASAMPEPERVVGGDGAKEARRHLRRVIAAHAIASQLGRCGGSWRVTPGDRDAPFGLARPSLGRGEGRGRAAAAMELYRRSKSTFAGPDPREPTPADTAALLAMQALCAEATGHAAVAARGGGGEGVDGSLREAAMSLLAAAAVAEEGVAASPNHAELRLGLTSVYALLGAATAARDAFAPLDVKNIQMDSMIHHVLPIAEGGATPQVTFRVTRFADNLRDEARRDVPDGCVKAYENGIYTKALEFVDFHERLRASHSLAAATVARVRATLRETSCGGGVTVRETREGKGQPVYAGVPGPVMGALDAAAKACQGLLTHTSGMANARYNEDLGTNPVWHPPHHGASALAVPDWWTVTSRADLPPGCAVAVAGAHDAG
;
A
#
# COMPACT_ATOMS: atom_id res chain seq x y z
N PRO A 1 0.86 35.53 62.74
CA PRO A 1 -0.13 35.46 63.85
C PRO A 1 -0.92 34.14 63.82
N LEU A 2 -0.85 33.38 64.93
CA LEU A 2 -1.65 32.18 65.30
C LEU A 2 -1.37 30.91 64.46
N VAL A 3 -0.45 30.01 64.85
CA VAL A 3 -0.53 28.99 65.93
C VAL A 3 -1.72 28.04 65.78
N TRP A 4 -1.45 26.82 65.30
CA TRP A 4 -2.10 25.60 65.79
C TRP A 4 -1.06 24.52 66.05
N ILE A 5 -0.98 24.14 67.32
CA ILE A 5 -0.12 23.11 67.90
C ILE A 5 -0.77 21.75 67.67
N ARG A 6 -0.02 20.77 67.14
CA ARG A 6 -0.33 19.35 67.34
C ARG A 6 0.84 18.68 68.06
N ARG A 7 0.62 18.38 69.36
CA ARG A 7 1.53 17.59 70.20
C ARG A 7 1.46 16.11 69.80
N GLY A 8 2.63 15.58 69.42
CA GLY A 8 3.21 14.33 69.90
C GLY A 8 2.41 13.02 69.81
N THR A 9 2.81 12.18 68.86
CA THR A 9 2.96 10.73 69.09
C THR A 9 4.42 10.37 68.80
N MET A 10 5.16 9.95 69.83
CA MET A 10 6.49 9.37 69.67
C MET A 10 6.36 8.07 68.86
N GLY A 11 6.75 8.13 67.58
CA GLY A 11 6.96 6.98 66.72
C GLY A 11 8.43 6.95 66.30
N LYS A 12 9.10 5.85 66.64
CA LYS A 12 10.47 5.43 66.30
C LYS A 12 11.17 6.28 65.22
N SER A 13 12.31 6.85 65.62
CA SER A 13 13.42 7.29 64.77
C SER A 13 13.44 6.57 63.41
N THR A 14 12.96 7.25 62.37
CA THR A 14 13.32 6.92 61.00
C THR A 14 14.80 7.23 60.85
N LYS A 15 15.63 6.19 60.65
CA LYS A 15 17.03 6.36 60.26
C LYS A 15 17.09 7.40 59.12
N PRO A 16 18.04 8.35 59.14
CA PRO A 16 18.23 9.24 58.01
C PRO A 16 18.46 8.38 56.76
N ALA A 17 17.90 8.79 55.62
CA ALA A 17 18.11 8.12 54.34
C ALA A 17 19.62 7.94 54.14
N ALA A 18 20.04 6.71 53.83
CA ALA A 18 21.45 6.43 53.59
C ALA A 18 21.96 7.34 52.46
N ALA A 19 23.12 7.96 52.67
CA ALA A 19 23.76 8.77 51.64
C ALA A 19 23.86 7.95 50.34
N PRO A 20 23.66 8.59 49.16
CA PRO A 20 23.69 7.88 47.89
C PRO A 20 25.02 7.10 47.77
N PRO A 21 24.98 5.87 47.24
CA PRO A 21 26.18 5.07 47.07
C PRO A 21 27.17 5.81 46.16
N ASP A 22 28.48 5.63 46.40
CA ASP A 22 29.48 6.14 45.47
C ASP A 22 29.24 5.58 44.05
N THR A 23 29.72 6.30 43.03
CA THR A 23 29.42 6.00 41.63
C THR A 23 29.83 4.59 41.22
N ILE A 24 30.95 4.08 41.75
CA ILE A 24 31.48 2.73 41.46
C ILE A 24 30.62 1.64 42.11
N SER A 25 30.21 1.83 43.36
CA SER A 25 29.32 0.92 44.09
C SER A 25 27.91 0.91 43.51
N LEU A 26 27.43 2.06 43.03
CA LEU A 26 26.16 2.16 42.33
C LEU A 26 26.18 1.37 41.02
N HIS A 27 27.21 1.55 40.19
CA HIS A 27 27.36 0.82 38.92
C HIS A 27 27.32 -0.70 39.15
N ARG A 28 28.13 -1.22 40.09
CA ARG A 28 28.16 -2.65 40.44
C ARG A 28 26.83 -3.22 40.91
N LYS A 29 25.95 -2.38 41.49
CA LYS A 29 24.60 -2.78 41.92
C LYS A 29 23.57 -2.70 40.80
N LEU A 30 23.82 -1.85 39.79
CA LEU A 30 22.95 -1.69 38.63
C LEU A 30 23.25 -2.75 37.55
N ASP A 31 24.49 -3.22 37.40
CA ASP A 31 24.85 -4.22 36.37
C ASP A 31 23.95 -5.47 36.37
N PRO A 32 23.68 -6.12 37.52
CA PRO A 32 22.80 -7.29 37.56
C PRO A 32 21.34 -6.94 37.24
N ILE A 33 20.92 -5.69 37.52
CA ILE A 33 19.59 -5.20 37.20
C ILE A 33 19.48 -5.00 35.69
N TYR A 34 20.46 -4.36 35.05
CA TYR A 34 20.50 -4.19 33.60
C TYR A 34 20.49 -5.54 32.89
N GLU A 35 21.32 -6.51 33.32
CA GLU A 35 21.35 -7.85 32.76
C GLU A 35 19.98 -8.56 32.90
N CYS A 36 19.32 -8.48 34.06
CA CYS A 36 17.99 -9.05 34.25
C CYS A 36 16.94 -8.37 33.36
N VAL A 37 17.02 -7.05 33.18
CA VAL A 37 16.12 -6.29 32.31
C VAL A 37 16.36 -6.69 30.85
N ASP A 38 17.59 -6.71 30.38
CA ASP A 38 17.96 -7.01 28.99
C ASP A 38 17.65 -8.47 28.60
N THR A 39 17.83 -9.42 29.53
CA THR A 39 17.47 -10.83 29.32
C THR A 39 15.97 -11.11 29.50
N GLY A 40 15.15 -10.10 29.83
CA GLY A 40 13.71 -10.24 29.99
C GLY A 40 13.27 -10.91 31.31
N GLN A 41 14.18 -11.09 32.27
CA GLN A 41 13.91 -11.64 33.60
C GLN A 41 13.25 -10.60 34.52
N ASN A 42 12.10 -10.05 34.10
CA ASN A 42 11.44 -8.90 34.75
C ASN A 42 11.12 -9.12 36.24
N LYS A 43 10.75 -10.35 36.64
CA LYS A 43 10.48 -10.67 38.06
C LYS A 43 11.74 -10.64 38.93
N ALA A 44 12.87 -11.11 38.40
CA ALA A 44 14.16 -11.07 39.10
C ALA A 44 14.67 -9.62 39.20
N ALA A 45 14.55 -8.85 38.12
CA ALA A 45 14.84 -7.42 38.10
C ALA A 45 14.05 -6.67 39.18
N LEU A 46 12.73 -6.88 39.28
CA LEU A 46 11.90 -6.24 40.31
C LEU A 46 12.35 -6.55 41.74
N LYS A 47 12.80 -7.78 42.00
CA LYS A 47 13.32 -8.17 43.32
C LYS A 47 14.60 -7.39 43.64
N LEU A 48 15.57 -7.37 42.72
CA LEU A 48 16.83 -6.66 42.88
C LEU A 48 16.62 -5.15 43.04
N ILE A 49 15.74 -4.57 42.22
CA ILE A 49 15.36 -3.15 42.30
C ILE A 49 14.67 -2.86 43.64
N GLY A 50 13.77 -3.73 44.10
CA GLY A 50 13.10 -3.60 45.39
C GLY A 50 14.09 -3.62 46.56
N ASP A 51 15.07 -4.52 46.53
CA ASP A 51 16.12 -4.59 47.56
C ASP A 51 17.05 -3.37 47.54
N LEU A 52 17.29 -2.78 46.37
CA LEU A 52 18.04 -1.53 46.22
C LEU A 52 17.24 -0.33 46.77
N LEU A 53 15.95 -0.22 46.43
CA LEU A 53 15.07 0.86 46.89
C LEU A 53 14.78 0.80 48.40
N LYS A 54 14.80 -0.38 49.03
CA LYS A 54 14.75 -0.49 50.51
C LYS A 54 15.90 0.23 51.19
N LYS A 55 17.09 0.24 50.56
CA LYS A 55 18.30 0.89 51.10
C LYS A 55 18.40 2.35 50.66
N TYR A 56 17.98 2.66 49.43
CA TYR A 56 18.04 4.00 48.84
C TYR A 56 16.69 4.38 48.21
N PRO A 57 15.69 4.80 49.01
CA PRO A 57 14.32 5.04 48.52
C PRO A 57 14.20 6.17 47.50
N THR A 58 15.08 7.18 47.57
CA THR A 58 15.06 8.38 46.71
C THR A 58 15.88 8.21 45.42
N LEU A 59 16.54 7.06 45.23
CA LEU A 59 17.41 6.83 44.07
C LEU A 59 16.60 6.84 42.76
N GLN A 60 16.76 7.91 41.98
CA GLN A 60 15.97 8.14 40.76
C GLN A 60 16.13 7.02 39.73
N ILE A 61 17.38 6.64 39.38
CA ILE A 61 17.64 5.59 38.37
C ILE A 61 16.95 4.26 38.71
N ALA A 62 16.92 3.87 39.98
CA ALA A 62 16.26 2.63 40.41
C ALA A 62 14.73 2.72 40.29
N ARG A 63 14.13 3.89 40.53
CA ARG A 63 12.69 4.13 40.32
C ARG A 63 12.33 4.08 38.84
N VAL A 64 13.13 4.69 37.96
CA VAL A 64 12.93 4.63 36.51
C VAL A 64 13.06 3.20 35.99
N LEU A 65 14.08 2.44 36.42
CA LEU A 65 14.23 1.03 36.05
C LEU A 65 13.07 0.16 36.56
N LYS A 66 12.52 0.47 37.74
CA LYS A 66 11.29 -0.15 38.22
C LYS A 66 10.13 0.13 37.27
N GLY A 67 9.97 1.39 36.85
CA GLY A 67 8.92 1.79 35.91
C GLY A 67 9.02 1.08 34.57
N ILE A 68 10.22 0.98 33.99
CA ILE A 68 10.48 0.21 32.77
C ILE A 68 10.12 -1.26 32.95
N THR A 69 10.53 -1.87 34.07
CA THR A 69 10.27 -3.29 34.33
C THR A 69 8.78 -3.57 34.51
N LEU A 70 8.03 -2.67 35.18
CA LEU A 70 6.59 -2.77 35.34
C LEU A 70 5.84 -2.61 34.00
N SER A 71 6.26 -1.65 33.16
CA SER A 71 5.71 -1.48 31.81
C SER A 71 5.92 -2.74 30.95
N ARG A 72 7.11 -3.36 30.99
CA ARG A 72 7.38 -4.65 30.31
C ARG A 72 6.55 -5.82 30.83
N MET A 73 5.98 -5.71 32.02
CA MET A 73 5.06 -6.70 32.59
C MET A 73 3.57 -6.40 32.31
N GLY A 74 3.27 -5.37 31.53
CA GLY A 74 1.91 -4.94 31.21
C GLY A 74 1.26 -4.06 32.30
N MET A 75 2.02 -3.63 33.31
CA MET A 75 1.58 -2.75 34.38
C MET A 75 2.02 -1.30 34.10
N GLU A 76 1.63 -0.79 32.93
CA GLU A 76 2.12 0.50 32.40
C GLU A 76 1.74 1.69 33.29
N ASP A 77 0.51 1.73 33.82
CA ASP A 77 0.03 2.83 34.66
C ASP A 77 0.92 3.04 35.91
N GLN A 78 1.28 1.95 36.59
CA GLN A 78 2.16 2.00 37.76
C GLN A 78 3.60 2.40 37.37
N GLY A 79 4.04 2.00 36.19
CA GLY A 79 5.33 2.41 35.67
C GLY A 79 5.37 3.91 35.34
N MET A 80 4.28 4.42 34.75
CA MET A 80 4.11 5.82 34.39
C MET A 80 4.10 6.71 35.63
N GLU A 81 3.35 6.34 36.68
CA GLU A 81 3.29 7.07 37.94
C GLU A 81 4.69 7.28 38.55
N LEU A 82 5.50 6.21 38.64
CA LEU A 82 6.86 6.29 39.18
C LEU A 82 7.80 7.17 38.32
N CYS A 83 7.68 7.09 37.01
CA CYS A 83 8.52 7.86 36.09
C CYS A 83 8.15 9.35 36.08
N GLU A 84 6.86 9.68 36.24
CA GLU A 84 6.38 11.05 36.39
C GLU A 84 6.83 11.70 37.70
N GLU A 85 6.87 10.95 38.81
CA GLU A 85 7.47 11.44 40.07
C GLU A 85 8.93 11.85 39.86
N VAL A 86 9.73 11.02 39.19
CA VAL A 86 11.14 11.33 38.90
C VAL A 86 11.26 12.52 37.95
N ARG A 87 10.38 12.64 36.95
CA ARG A 87 10.35 13.81 36.05
C ARG A 87 10.05 15.10 36.81
N ALA A 88 9.08 15.07 37.72
CA ALA A 88 8.69 16.22 38.54
C ALA A 88 9.80 16.68 39.51
N GLU A 89 10.58 15.75 40.05
CA GLU A 89 11.81 16.07 40.81
C GLU A 89 12.90 16.70 39.93
N GLY A 90 12.88 16.42 38.63
CA GLY A 90 13.93 16.74 37.68
C GLY A 90 15.02 15.66 37.67
N PRO A 91 15.41 15.14 36.49
CA PRO A 91 16.52 14.20 36.38
C PRO A 91 17.81 14.77 36.96
N ALA A 92 18.46 14.01 37.85
CA ALA A 92 19.66 14.44 38.56
C ALA A 92 20.93 14.44 37.68
N ASP A 93 20.98 13.55 36.68
CA ASP A 93 22.12 13.38 35.78
C ASP A 93 21.66 12.84 34.41
N ASP A 94 22.60 12.80 33.45
CA ASP A 94 22.33 12.34 32.07
C ASP A 94 21.93 10.86 32.00
N THR A 95 22.34 10.02 32.96
CA THR A 95 21.96 8.60 33.01
C THR A 95 20.47 8.48 33.33
N VAL A 96 19.99 9.21 34.34
CA VAL A 96 18.57 9.27 34.67
C VAL A 96 17.77 9.88 33.52
N LEU A 97 18.25 10.98 32.94
CA LEU A 97 17.61 11.66 31.83
C LEU A 97 17.41 10.73 30.61
N ASN A 98 18.47 10.05 30.17
CA ASN A 98 18.42 9.14 29.03
C ASN A 98 17.59 7.88 29.31
N THR A 99 17.66 7.34 30.54
CA THR A 99 16.86 6.17 30.94
C THR A 99 15.37 6.51 30.98
N LEU A 100 15.03 7.71 31.47
CA LEU A 100 13.65 8.21 31.49
C LEU A 100 13.15 8.52 30.08
N ALA A 101 14.01 9.04 29.19
CA ALA A 101 13.71 9.19 27.77
C ALA A 101 13.39 7.85 27.09
N LEU A 102 14.13 6.79 27.41
CA LEU A 102 13.85 5.44 26.91
C LEU A 102 12.49 4.92 27.39
N PHE A 103 12.12 5.20 28.64
CA PHE A 103 10.80 4.87 29.16
C PHE A 103 9.70 5.57 28.37
N TYR A 104 9.73 6.91 28.27
CA TYR A 104 8.69 7.68 27.55
C TYR A 104 8.57 7.30 26.08
N LYS A 105 9.70 6.96 25.44
CA LYS A 105 9.73 6.42 24.09
C LYS A 105 8.93 5.11 23.99
N ASN A 106 9.16 4.15 24.90
CA ASN A 106 8.53 2.84 24.84
C ASN A 106 7.02 2.89 25.09
N VAL A 107 6.55 3.80 25.96
CA VAL A 107 5.11 4.01 26.24
C VAL A 107 4.44 4.98 25.25
N GLY A 108 5.21 5.59 24.34
CA GLY A 108 4.69 6.54 23.34
C GLY A 108 4.24 7.89 23.92
N ALA A 109 4.83 8.31 25.05
CA ALA A 109 4.58 9.55 25.77
C ALA A 109 5.51 10.69 25.28
N ALA A 110 5.36 11.07 24.01
CA ALA A 110 6.25 12.03 23.35
C ALA A 110 6.22 13.43 23.99
N GLN A 111 5.07 13.89 24.48
CA GLN A 111 4.91 15.22 25.06
C GLN A 111 5.70 15.37 26.37
N GLN A 112 5.63 14.36 27.24
CA GLN A 112 6.37 14.32 28.50
C GLN A 112 7.88 14.28 28.26
N GLN A 113 8.32 13.56 27.21
CA GLN A 113 9.71 13.55 26.79
C GLN A 113 10.18 14.94 26.31
N VAL A 114 9.34 15.65 25.54
CA VAL A 114 9.64 17.02 25.08
C VAL A 114 9.80 17.97 26.27
N GLU A 115 8.83 18.02 27.19
CA GLU A 115 8.89 18.89 28.37
C GLU A 115 10.13 18.63 29.23
N MET A 116 10.51 17.36 29.38
CA MET A 116 11.70 16.96 30.13
C MET A 116 12.99 17.49 29.48
N PHE A 117 13.14 17.38 28.16
CA PHE A 117 14.32 17.88 27.47
C PHE A 117 14.32 19.41 27.32
N GLU A 118 13.15 20.06 27.26
CA GLU A 118 13.04 21.52 27.33
C GLU A 118 13.65 22.01 28.65
N GLN A 119 13.22 21.46 29.79
CA GLN A 119 13.76 21.79 31.11
C GLN A 119 15.27 21.50 31.23
N ALA A 120 15.75 20.37 30.69
CA ALA A 120 17.16 20.05 30.69
C ALA A 120 17.98 21.10 29.88
N SER A 121 17.50 21.47 28.69
CA SER A 121 18.15 22.47 27.84
C SER A 121 18.11 23.89 28.41
N GLU A 122 17.10 24.22 29.22
CA GLU A 122 17.02 25.51 29.91
C GLU A 122 18.02 25.60 31.09
N ARG A 123 18.26 24.47 31.77
CA ARG A 123 19.26 24.37 32.84
C ARG A 123 20.68 24.48 32.29
N ASP A 124 20.95 23.89 31.13
CA ASP A 124 22.24 24.00 30.44
C ASP A 124 22.10 24.39 28.94
N PRO A 125 21.88 25.69 28.64
CA PRO A 125 21.63 26.15 27.27
C PRO A 125 22.81 26.04 26.30
N ARG A 126 24.01 25.75 26.80
CA ARG A 126 25.22 25.58 25.98
C ARG A 126 25.55 24.12 25.72
N ASN A 127 24.83 23.18 26.32
CA ASN A 127 25.02 21.76 26.08
C ASN A 127 24.41 21.34 24.74
N ALA A 128 25.28 21.07 23.77
CA ALA A 128 24.87 20.64 22.43
C ALA A 128 24.22 19.26 22.42
N GLU A 129 24.54 18.38 23.37
CA GLU A 129 23.93 17.04 23.48
C GLU A 129 22.48 17.15 23.94
N HIS A 130 22.21 17.98 24.97
CA HIS A 130 20.84 18.23 25.43
C HIS A 130 19.98 18.86 24.34
N LEU A 131 20.52 19.82 23.59
CA LEU A 131 19.81 20.40 22.45
C LEU A 131 19.61 19.41 21.29
N THR A 132 20.54 18.48 21.10
CA THR A 132 20.39 17.40 20.11
C THR A 132 19.26 16.47 20.53
N LEU A 133 19.25 16.01 21.78
CA LEU A 133 18.17 15.17 22.32
C LEU A 133 16.81 15.88 22.30
N LEU A 134 16.79 17.19 22.57
CA LEU A 134 15.60 18.02 22.45
C LEU A 134 15.10 18.11 20.99
N PHE A 135 16.00 18.31 20.02
CA PHE A 135 15.63 18.28 18.60
C PHE A 135 15.01 16.93 18.22
N GLN A 136 15.60 15.82 18.68
CA GLN A 136 15.05 14.48 18.44
C GLN A 136 13.67 14.29 19.07
N ALA A 137 13.44 14.83 20.26
CA ALA A 137 12.12 14.81 20.90
C ALA A 137 11.10 15.61 20.08
N TYR A 138 11.45 16.80 19.59
CA TYR A 138 10.58 17.57 18.68
C TYR A 138 10.34 16.86 17.34
N ALA A 139 11.34 16.15 16.80
CA ALA A 139 11.20 15.32 15.61
C ALA A 139 10.19 14.18 15.84
N ARG A 140 10.27 13.47 16.97
CA ARG A 140 9.30 12.43 17.34
C ARG A 140 7.88 12.95 17.57
N ALA A 141 7.78 14.18 18.09
CA ALA A 141 6.53 14.88 18.34
C ALA A 141 5.97 15.60 17.10
N TYR A 142 6.70 15.63 15.98
CA TYR A 142 6.35 16.38 14.77
C TYR A 142 6.13 17.89 14.99
N ASP A 143 6.81 18.49 15.98
CA ASP A 143 6.79 19.94 16.22
C ASP A 143 7.84 20.63 15.34
N PHE A 144 7.49 20.89 14.07
CA PHE A 144 8.42 21.42 13.09
C PHE A 144 8.90 22.84 13.41
N VAL A 145 8.05 23.68 14.02
CA VAL A 145 8.42 25.05 14.41
C VAL A 145 9.52 24.99 15.45
N LYS A 146 9.35 24.16 16.49
CA LYS A 146 10.37 23.99 17.53
C LYS A 146 11.61 23.26 17.01
N GLN A 147 11.47 22.31 16.08
CA GLN A 147 12.61 21.70 15.37
C GLN A 147 13.48 22.76 14.69
N GLN A 148 12.87 23.66 13.91
CA GLN A 148 13.58 24.75 13.23
C GLN A 148 14.31 25.65 14.24
N GLN A 149 13.64 26.07 15.31
CA GLN A 149 14.24 26.94 16.33
C GLN A 149 15.41 26.26 17.06
N CYS A 150 15.24 24.98 17.43
CA CYS A 150 16.25 24.18 18.10
C CYS A 150 17.48 23.94 17.21
N ALA A 151 17.25 23.57 15.95
CA ALA A 151 18.30 23.37 14.95
C ALA A 151 19.11 24.65 14.71
N MET A 152 18.46 25.82 14.71
CA MET A 152 19.16 27.11 14.62
C MET A 152 19.98 27.45 15.87
N LYS A 153 19.52 27.09 17.07
CA LYS A 153 20.32 27.21 18.30
C LYS A 153 21.55 26.30 18.24
N LEU A 154 21.38 25.04 17.84
CA LEU A 154 22.47 24.09 17.63
C LEU A 154 23.51 24.59 16.63
N TYR A 155 23.07 25.16 15.51
CA TYR A 155 23.99 25.74 14.52
C TYR A 155 24.81 26.89 15.11
N ARG A 156 24.20 27.79 15.89
CA ARG A 156 24.95 28.90 16.53
C ARG A 156 26.02 28.42 17.51
N LEU A 157 25.81 27.29 18.17
CA LEU A 157 26.77 26.71 19.12
C LEU A 157 27.88 25.90 18.44
N THR A 158 27.51 25.14 17.40
CA THR A 158 28.41 24.14 16.79
C THR A 158 29.03 24.58 15.47
N ASN A 159 28.45 25.60 14.82
CA ASN A 159 28.77 26.05 13.47
C ASN A 159 28.75 24.92 12.42
N ASN A 160 28.03 23.82 12.70
CA ASN A 160 27.97 22.66 11.80
C ASN A 160 26.81 22.81 10.79
N PRO A 161 27.10 22.82 9.47
CA PRO A 161 26.08 23.02 8.43
C PRO A 161 24.96 21.97 8.43
N LYS A 162 25.18 20.77 9.01
CA LYS A 162 24.12 19.76 9.16
C LYS A 162 22.91 20.29 9.93
N HIS A 163 23.13 21.12 10.95
CA HIS A 163 22.06 21.70 11.75
C HIS A 163 21.28 22.77 10.96
N VAL A 164 21.90 23.40 9.97
CA VAL A 164 21.17 24.25 9.01
C VAL A 164 20.27 23.39 8.13
N MET A 165 20.74 22.24 7.65
CA MET A 165 19.92 21.30 6.89
C MET A 165 18.73 20.75 7.70
N TRP A 166 18.92 20.48 8.99
CA TRP A 166 17.82 20.12 9.91
C TRP A 166 16.75 21.23 9.96
N ALA A 167 17.18 22.49 10.08
CA ALA A 167 16.27 23.63 10.07
C ALA A 167 15.55 23.78 8.72
N ILE A 168 16.24 23.59 7.60
CA ILE A 168 15.67 23.63 6.24
C ILE A 168 14.60 22.55 6.05
N CYS A 169 14.87 21.32 6.50
CA CYS A 169 13.88 20.23 6.45
C CYS A 169 12.64 20.57 7.28
N ALA A 170 12.82 21.10 8.49
CA ALA A 170 11.71 21.56 9.31
C ALA A 170 10.93 22.69 8.62
N MET A 171 11.57 23.61 7.90
CA MET A 171 10.90 24.66 7.12
C MET A 171 10.09 24.09 5.95
N LEU A 172 10.60 23.08 5.23
CA LEU A 172 9.85 22.36 4.19
C LEU A 172 8.57 21.73 4.75
N MET A 173 8.65 21.12 5.94
CA MET A 173 7.48 20.51 6.60
C MET A 173 6.43 21.53 7.06
N GLN A 174 6.83 22.78 7.27
CA GLN A 174 5.96 23.89 7.66
C GLN A 174 5.40 24.68 6.47
N ALA A 175 5.83 24.40 5.23
CA ALA A 175 5.59 25.27 4.09
C ALA A 175 4.11 25.62 3.85
N ASP A 176 3.21 24.64 4.06
CA ASP A 176 1.76 24.84 3.90
C ASP A 176 1.18 25.80 4.95
N ALA A 177 1.68 25.75 6.17
CA ALA A 177 1.25 26.61 7.27
C ALA A 177 1.98 27.97 7.29
N ASN A 178 3.20 28.03 6.76
CA ASN A 178 4.02 29.22 6.70
C ASN A 178 4.77 29.31 5.35
N PRO A 179 4.15 29.90 4.32
CA PRO A 179 4.77 30.02 3.00
C PRO A 179 6.09 30.80 2.99
N THR A 180 6.29 31.72 3.94
CA THR A 180 7.53 32.49 4.05
C THR A 180 8.74 31.65 4.46
N ALA A 181 8.52 30.47 5.05
CA ALA A 181 9.57 29.54 5.44
C ALA A 181 10.40 29.06 4.23
N LEU A 182 9.76 28.87 3.07
CA LEU A 182 10.44 28.44 1.84
C LEU A 182 11.42 29.49 1.31
N ALA A 183 11.05 30.77 1.35
CA ALA A 183 11.93 31.86 0.93
C ALA A 183 13.16 31.96 1.84
N LEU A 184 12.97 31.78 3.15
CA LEU A 184 14.08 31.74 4.11
C LEU A 184 14.99 30.52 3.86
N ALA A 185 14.40 29.33 3.68
CA ALA A 185 15.15 28.11 3.38
C ALA A 185 16.00 28.27 2.11
N ALA A 186 15.45 28.85 1.03
CA ALA A 186 16.19 29.10 -0.20
C ALA A 186 17.40 30.02 0.03
N GLY A 187 17.22 31.10 0.80
CA GLY A 187 18.31 31.99 1.19
C GLY A 187 19.38 31.32 2.05
N MET A 188 19.01 30.34 2.90
CA MET A 188 19.95 29.56 3.68
C MET A 188 20.74 28.57 2.81
N CYS A 189 20.08 27.87 1.89
CA CYS A 189 20.75 26.97 0.95
C CYS A 189 21.75 27.72 0.07
N SER A 190 21.38 28.87 -0.50
CA SER A 190 22.28 29.70 -1.30
C SER A 190 23.53 30.15 -0.51
N LYS A 191 23.37 30.47 0.78
CA LYS A 191 24.53 30.77 1.65
C LYS A 191 25.41 29.55 1.93
N LEU A 192 24.82 28.36 2.06
CA LEU A 192 25.58 27.12 2.21
C LEU A 192 26.36 26.79 0.93
N GLU A 193 25.72 26.94 -0.22
CA GLU A 193 26.34 26.76 -1.54
C GLU A 193 27.53 27.72 -1.73
N ALA A 194 27.34 29.02 -1.48
CA ALA A 194 28.41 30.02 -1.59
C ALA A 194 29.60 29.76 -0.65
N LYS A 195 29.38 29.06 0.47
CA LYS A 195 30.44 28.62 1.39
C LYS A 195 31.05 27.26 1.04
N GLY A 196 30.60 26.62 -0.04
CA GLY A 196 31.00 25.26 -0.41
C GLY A 196 30.54 24.18 0.59
N SER A 197 29.52 24.47 1.40
CA SER A 197 29.01 23.57 2.45
C SER A 197 27.95 22.58 1.96
N ILE A 198 27.48 22.71 0.71
CA ILE A 198 26.69 21.67 0.03
C ILE A 198 27.69 20.68 -0.58
N ALA A 199 27.96 19.60 0.15
CA ALA A 199 29.07 18.68 -0.14
C ALA A 199 28.61 17.24 -0.46
N ASP A 200 27.32 16.97 -0.36
CA ASP A 200 26.76 15.62 -0.51
C ASP A 200 25.46 15.64 -1.32
N ARG A 201 25.10 14.45 -1.83
CA ARG A 201 23.91 14.23 -2.66
C ARG A 201 22.62 14.65 -1.94
N GLU A 202 22.46 14.34 -0.66
CA GLU A 202 21.22 14.60 0.08
C GLU A 202 20.98 16.09 0.26
N SER A 203 22.03 16.83 0.62
CA SER A 203 21.99 18.29 0.72
C SER A 203 21.65 18.96 -0.63
N LEU A 204 22.20 18.45 -1.74
CA LEU A 204 21.89 18.92 -3.08
C LEU A 204 20.41 18.68 -3.45
N LEU A 205 19.89 17.48 -3.19
CA LEU A 205 18.52 17.11 -3.51
C LEU A 205 17.51 17.94 -2.70
N VAL A 206 17.77 18.17 -1.41
CA VAL A 206 16.95 19.07 -0.58
C VAL A 206 17.03 20.50 -1.10
N TYR A 207 18.20 20.98 -1.51
CA TYR A 207 18.33 22.31 -2.09
C TYR A 207 17.52 22.46 -3.39
N ALA A 208 17.61 21.49 -4.31
CA ALA A 208 16.81 21.47 -5.53
C ALA A 208 15.30 21.48 -5.22
N ARG A 209 14.87 20.73 -4.19
CA ARG A 209 13.48 20.76 -3.69
C ARG A 209 13.08 22.14 -3.18
N VAL A 210 13.90 22.77 -2.34
CA VAL A 210 13.64 24.11 -1.79
C VAL A 210 13.52 25.14 -2.92
N LEU A 211 14.42 25.10 -3.90
CA LEU A 211 14.34 25.99 -5.08
C LEU A 211 13.04 25.78 -5.84
N ARG A 212 12.69 24.53 -6.15
CA ARG A 212 11.44 24.19 -6.84
C ARG A 212 10.20 24.66 -6.08
N GLU A 213 10.09 24.33 -4.79
CA GLU A 213 8.91 24.66 -3.97
C GLU A 213 8.83 26.17 -3.65
N SER A 214 9.96 26.89 -3.63
CA SER A 214 9.98 28.36 -3.51
C SER A 214 9.64 29.12 -4.80
N GLY A 215 9.27 28.42 -5.88
CA GLY A 215 8.97 29.02 -7.19
C GLY A 215 10.18 29.32 -8.06
N GLN A 216 11.39 28.93 -7.64
CA GLN A 216 12.65 29.10 -8.37
C GLN A 216 13.04 27.83 -9.14
N GLY A 217 12.07 27.24 -9.86
CA GLY A 217 12.26 25.96 -10.54
C GLY A 217 13.31 25.97 -11.66
N GLU A 218 13.56 27.12 -12.30
CA GLU A 218 14.63 27.24 -13.31
C GLU A 218 16.02 27.10 -12.68
N LYS A 219 16.26 27.77 -11.55
CA LYS A 219 17.50 27.61 -10.79
C LYS A 219 17.69 26.20 -10.27
N ALA A 220 16.60 25.50 -9.93
CA ALA A 220 16.68 24.09 -9.55
C ALA A 220 17.17 23.22 -10.72
N LEU A 221 16.75 23.51 -11.96
CA LEU A 221 17.24 22.82 -13.15
C LEU A 221 18.72 23.15 -13.41
N GLU A 222 19.10 24.43 -13.36
CA GLU A 222 20.49 24.89 -13.52
C GLU A 222 21.43 24.24 -12.48
N LEU A 223 20.97 24.14 -11.22
CA LEU A 223 21.70 23.48 -10.14
C LEU A 223 21.99 21.99 -10.43
N LEU A 224 21.00 21.28 -11.01
CA LEU A 224 21.12 19.86 -11.34
C LEU A 224 21.96 19.63 -12.61
N GLU A 225 21.91 20.56 -13.57
CA GLU A 225 22.67 20.51 -14.83
C GLU A 225 24.12 20.97 -14.68
N GLY A 226 24.40 21.86 -13.72
CA GLY A 226 25.72 22.46 -13.52
C GLY A 226 26.72 21.58 -12.77
N ASP A 227 27.91 22.13 -12.55
CA ASP A 227 29.08 21.45 -11.95
C ASP A 227 28.77 20.80 -10.59
N LEU A 228 27.90 21.43 -9.78
CA LEU A 228 27.53 20.89 -8.48
C LEU A 228 26.67 19.62 -8.62
N GLY A 229 25.71 19.64 -9.55
CA GLY A 229 24.93 18.48 -9.93
C GLY A 229 25.81 17.37 -10.51
N GLU A 230 26.73 17.69 -11.40
CA GLU A 230 27.66 16.71 -11.97
C GLU A 230 28.54 16.04 -10.91
N ARG A 231 29.06 16.83 -9.96
CA ARG A 231 29.94 16.34 -8.89
C ARG A 231 29.22 15.50 -7.84
N LEU A 232 28.00 15.89 -7.44
CA LEU A 232 27.27 15.26 -6.33
C LEU A 232 26.23 14.23 -6.78
N LEU A 233 25.87 14.19 -8.07
CA LEU A 233 25.07 13.15 -8.71
C LEU A 233 25.89 12.48 -9.82
N PRO A 234 26.85 11.61 -9.46
CA PRO A 234 27.78 11.01 -10.42
C PRO A 234 27.10 10.01 -11.37
N MET A 235 25.96 9.44 -10.98
CA MET A 235 25.19 8.55 -11.84
C MET A 235 24.43 9.37 -12.90
N ALA A 236 24.96 9.37 -14.13
CA ALA A 236 24.41 10.16 -15.24
C ALA A 236 22.93 9.84 -15.53
N ALA A 237 22.53 8.58 -15.42
CA ALA A 237 21.14 8.14 -15.56
C ALA A 237 20.21 8.80 -14.51
N GLU A 238 20.59 8.77 -13.23
CA GLU A 238 19.82 9.42 -12.16
C GLU A 238 19.71 10.92 -12.41
N ARG A 239 20.82 11.58 -12.73
CA ARG A 239 20.85 13.02 -13.02
C ARG A 239 19.95 13.37 -14.21
N ALA A 240 20.00 12.59 -15.29
CA ALA A 240 19.14 12.76 -16.45
C ALA A 240 17.64 12.67 -16.09
N VAL A 241 17.23 11.71 -15.26
CA VAL A 241 15.84 11.60 -14.79
C VAL A 241 15.42 12.85 -14.00
N LEU A 242 16.27 13.33 -13.10
CA LEU A 242 15.99 14.50 -12.27
C LEU A 242 15.88 15.77 -13.12
N CYS A 243 16.81 15.99 -14.05
CA CYS A 243 16.77 17.12 -14.98
C CYS A 243 15.55 17.04 -15.91
N ALA A 244 15.25 15.86 -16.46
CA ALA A 244 14.10 15.68 -17.33
C ALA A 244 12.78 15.95 -16.60
N THR A 245 12.65 15.45 -15.36
CA THR A 245 11.47 15.66 -14.52
C THR A 245 11.31 17.14 -14.15
N GLN A 246 12.40 17.82 -13.80
CA GLN A 246 12.38 19.24 -13.48
C GLN A 246 12.06 20.11 -14.71
N ALA A 247 12.66 19.81 -15.87
CA ALA A 247 12.37 20.50 -17.13
C ALA A 247 10.91 20.29 -17.57
N ALA A 248 10.37 19.08 -17.42
CA ALA A 248 8.96 18.78 -17.70
C ALA A 248 8.02 19.57 -16.77
N ALA A 249 8.34 19.69 -15.48
CA ALA A 249 7.57 20.50 -14.53
C ALA A 249 7.56 22.00 -14.87
N LEU A 250 8.60 22.50 -15.55
CA LEU A 250 8.69 23.86 -16.08
C LEU A 250 7.98 24.04 -17.44
N GLY A 251 7.43 22.98 -18.04
CA GLY A 251 6.85 23.00 -19.38
C GLY A 251 7.89 23.06 -20.52
N LYS A 252 9.17 22.81 -20.24
CA LYS A 252 10.27 22.84 -21.23
C LYS A 252 10.41 21.47 -21.91
N SER A 253 9.47 21.12 -22.80
CA SER A 253 9.38 19.80 -23.45
C SER A 253 10.65 19.38 -24.19
N ASP A 254 11.30 20.28 -24.93
CA ASP A 254 12.52 19.95 -25.69
C ASP A 254 13.70 19.62 -24.77
N ALA A 255 13.88 20.41 -23.71
CA ALA A 255 14.90 20.15 -22.69
C ALA A 255 14.64 18.83 -21.96
N ALA A 256 13.38 18.57 -21.59
CA ALA A 256 12.99 17.30 -21.00
C ALA A 256 13.27 16.13 -21.95
N GLY A 257 12.93 16.26 -23.24
CA GLY A 257 13.16 15.24 -24.26
C GLY A 257 14.64 14.94 -24.50
N LYS A 258 15.51 15.96 -24.42
CA LYS A 258 16.97 15.78 -24.47
C LYS A 258 17.46 14.90 -23.32
N HIS A 259 17.02 15.19 -22.10
CA HIS A 259 17.41 14.44 -20.91
C HIS A 259 16.83 13.02 -20.89
N TRP A 260 15.59 12.82 -21.34
CA TRP A 260 15.03 11.46 -21.49
C TRP A 260 15.79 10.62 -22.51
N ARG A 261 16.19 11.20 -23.66
CA ARG A 261 17.04 10.49 -24.62
C ARG A 261 18.43 10.21 -24.06
N ALA A 262 19.00 11.13 -23.29
CA ALA A 262 20.27 10.91 -22.59
C ALA A 262 20.16 9.79 -21.54
N LEU A 263 19.00 9.60 -20.89
CA LEU A 263 18.78 8.44 -20.03
C LEU A 263 18.87 7.13 -20.84
N LEU A 264 18.25 7.08 -22.02
CA LEU A 264 18.23 5.87 -22.85
C LEU A 264 19.61 5.43 -23.36
N THR A 265 20.61 6.30 -23.39
CA THR A 265 22.00 5.88 -23.71
C THR A 265 22.66 5.11 -22.56
N HIS A 266 22.22 5.35 -21.32
CA HIS A 266 22.71 4.69 -20.11
C HIS A 266 21.82 3.53 -19.66
N ALA A 267 20.51 3.65 -19.89
CA ALA A 267 19.48 2.68 -19.53
C ALA A 267 18.55 2.44 -20.74
N PRO A 268 19.03 1.70 -21.75
CA PRO A 268 18.31 1.49 -23.01
C PRO A 268 16.99 0.71 -22.91
N ASP A 269 16.68 0.09 -21.75
CA ASP A 269 15.39 -0.58 -21.48
C ASP A 269 14.52 0.20 -20.46
N ASP A 270 14.80 1.49 -20.24
CA ASP A 270 13.97 2.32 -19.35
C ASP A 270 12.64 2.69 -20.01
N TRP A 271 11.59 1.94 -19.67
CA TRP A 271 10.24 2.16 -20.18
C TRP A 271 9.70 3.57 -19.92
N ALA A 272 10.03 4.16 -18.76
CA ALA A 272 9.53 5.49 -18.43
C ALA A 272 10.13 6.53 -19.38
N ALA A 273 11.45 6.49 -19.65
CA ALA A 273 12.07 7.36 -20.63
C ALA A 273 11.51 7.13 -22.04
N MET A 274 11.41 5.88 -22.51
CA MET A 274 10.84 5.59 -23.84
C MET A 274 9.44 6.18 -24.00
N SER A 275 8.58 5.94 -23.00
CA SER A 275 7.20 6.40 -23.02
C SER A 275 7.09 7.93 -22.88
N ARG A 276 8.02 8.59 -22.15
CA ARG A 276 8.11 10.07 -22.09
C ARG A 276 8.62 10.70 -23.39
N VAL A 277 9.56 10.07 -24.07
CA VAL A 277 9.99 10.51 -25.41
C VAL A 277 8.82 10.42 -26.39
N LEU A 278 8.00 9.36 -26.31
CA LEU A 278 6.76 9.25 -27.09
C LEU A 278 5.70 10.29 -26.68
N ASP A 279 5.54 10.61 -25.40
CA ASP A 279 4.62 11.69 -24.95
C ASP A 279 4.97 13.03 -25.62
N ILE A 280 6.28 13.32 -25.73
CA ILE A 280 6.78 14.55 -26.37
C ILE A 280 6.61 14.49 -27.89
N ALA A 281 6.91 13.34 -28.52
CA ALA A 281 6.81 13.17 -29.97
C ALA A 281 5.37 13.20 -30.48
N MET A 282 4.45 12.61 -29.71
CA MET A 282 3.03 12.45 -30.02
C MET A 282 2.16 13.20 -29.00
N PRO A 283 2.22 14.54 -28.96
CA PRO A 283 1.43 15.33 -28.02
C PRO A 283 -0.06 15.03 -28.22
N THR A 284 -0.86 15.18 -27.16
CA THR A 284 -2.32 14.88 -27.10
C THR A 284 -2.72 13.39 -27.04
N THR A 285 -1.80 12.46 -27.32
CA THR A 285 -2.06 11.03 -27.15
C THR A 285 -1.95 10.59 -25.70
N ARG A 286 -2.60 9.47 -25.35
CA ARG A 286 -2.52 8.85 -24.03
C ARG A 286 -1.81 7.50 -24.10
N ALA A 287 -0.91 7.27 -23.16
CA ALA A 287 -0.25 5.98 -23.02
C ALA A 287 -1.24 4.85 -22.71
N ALA A 288 -0.99 3.64 -23.18
CA ALA A 288 -1.80 2.48 -22.79
C ALA A 288 -1.55 2.09 -21.33
N ALA A 289 -0.28 2.16 -20.90
CA ALA A 289 0.14 2.03 -19.53
C ALA A 289 0.34 3.41 -18.91
N ALA A 290 -0.42 3.75 -17.87
CA ALA A 290 -0.25 5.02 -17.18
C ALA A 290 1.16 5.14 -16.57
N HIS A 291 1.77 6.31 -16.74
CA HIS A 291 3.08 6.60 -16.16
C HIS A 291 2.98 6.68 -14.64
N LYS A 292 3.88 5.98 -13.93
CA LYS A 292 4.15 6.37 -12.55
C LYS A 292 4.81 7.76 -12.57
N PRO A 293 4.32 8.74 -11.77
CA PRO A 293 4.99 10.02 -11.65
C PRO A 293 6.44 9.82 -11.21
N GLN A 294 7.37 10.45 -11.92
CA GLN A 294 8.79 10.41 -11.55
C GLN A 294 9.00 11.29 -10.32
N VAL A 295 9.76 10.79 -9.35
CA VAL A 295 10.00 11.51 -8.10
C VAL A 295 11.02 12.62 -8.39
N PRO A 296 10.66 13.90 -8.20
CA PRO A 296 11.59 14.99 -8.47
C PRO A 296 12.66 15.07 -7.38
N ALA A 297 13.71 15.85 -7.63
CA ALA A 297 14.84 16.00 -6.70
C ALA A 297 14.35 16.38 -5.29
N GLY A 298 14.78 15.61 -4.27
CA GLY A 298 14.39 15.81 -2.88
C GLY A 298 12.98 15.33 -2.51
N GLY A 299 12.26 14.69 -3.43
CA GLY A 299 10.88 14.26 -3.24
C GLY A 299 9.88 15.41 -3.26
N THR A 300 8.63 15.12 -2.91
CA THR A 300 7.56 16.10 -2.73
C THR A 300 6.75 15.71 -1.50
N ARG A 301 6.11 16.67 -0.83
CA ARG A 301 5.21 16.35 0.27
C ARG A 301 4.01 15.60 -0.30
N MET A 302 3.61 14.52 0.36
CA MET A 302 2.36 13.84 0.03
C MET A 302 1.20 14.84 0.11
N ALA A 303 0.44 15.00 -0.99
CA ALA A 303 -0.68 15.93 -0.99
C ALA A 303 -1.72 15.53 0.07
N ALA A 304 -2.34 16.53 0.71
CA ALA A 304 -3.24 16.32 1.85
C ALA A 304 -4.43 15.38 1.57
N HIS A 305 -4.82 15.21 0.30
CA HIS A 305 -5.91 14.32 -0.14
C HIS A 305 -5.41 13.07 -0.88
N SER A 306 -4.10 12.80 -0.92
CA SER A 306 -3.58 11.57 -1.57
C SER A 306 -4.14 10.33 -0.88
N HIS A 307 -4.56 9.32 -1.63
CA HIS A 307 -5.16 8.10 -1.05
C HIS A 307 -6.43 8.34 -0.21
N SER A 308 -7.13 9.48 -0.34
CA SER A 308 -8.45 9.68 0.29
C SER A 308 -9.57 9.53 -0.73
N VAL A 309 -10.80 9.25 -0.28
CA VAL A 309 -11.96 9.19 -1.18
C VAL A 309 -12.12 10.55 -1.90
N GLY A 310 -12.07 10.54 -3.23
CA GLY A 310 -12.17 11.74 -4.06
C GLY A 310 -10.89 12.59 -4.15
N GLY A 311 -9.76 12.10 -3.63
CA GLY A 311 -8.47 12.75 -3.78
C GLY A 311 -7.76 12.40 -5.09
N ALA A 312 -7.15 13.41 -5.73
CA ALA A 312 -6.31 13.36 -6.92
C ALA A 312 -6.74 12.33 -7.99
N GLY A 313 -7.57 12.79 -8.95
CA GLY A 313 -7.85 12.06 -10.18
C GLY A 313 -9.31 11.70 -10.43
N PHE A 314 -10.24 12.67 -10.38
CA PHE A 314 -11.55 12.46 -11.01
C PHE A 314 -11.41 12.53 -12.54
N ALA A 315 -11.17 11.40 -13.19
CA ALA A 315 -11.56 11.26 -14.58
C ALA A 315 -13.08 11.09 -14.63
N LYS A 316 -13.82 12.18 -14.86
CA LYS A 316 -15.19 12.10 -15.36
C LYS A 316 -15.11 11.40 -16.71
N VAL A 317 -15.40 10.10 -16.76
CA VAL A 317 -15.79 9.45 -18.01
C VAL A 317 -17.14 10.07 -18.34
N SER A 318 -17.19 10.94 -19.35
CA SER A 318 -18.44 11.52 -19.80
C SER A 318 -19.39 10.39 -20.20
N SER A 319 -20.62 10.46 -19.72
CA SER A 319 -21.71 9.55 -20.07
C SER A 319 -22.31 9.86 -21.46
N GLU A 320 -21.64 10.71 -22.26
CA GLU A 320 -22.06 11.03 -23.61
C GLU A 320 -21.68 9.85 -24.51
N GLY A 321 -22.71 9.11 -24.93
CA GLY A 321 -22.60 7.77 -25.45
C GLY A 321 -21.85 7.69 -26.77
N PHE A 322 -20.92 6.74 -26.83
CA PHE A 322 -20.49 6.13 -28.08
C PHE A 322 -21.70 5.47 -28.76
N ARG A 323 -22.06 5.97 -29.94
CA ARG A 323 -23.21 5.51 -30.71
C ARG A 323 -22.72 4.95 -32.05
N SER A 324 -22.47 3.64 -32.12
CA SER A 324 -22.58 2.78 -33.31
C SER A 324 -21.87 1.44 -33.08
N ASP A 325 -22.50 0.32 -33.45
CA ASP A 325 -21.93 -1.03 -33.41
C ASP A 325 -20.99 -1.35 -34.60
N ASP A 326 -20.86 -0.41 -35.56
CA ASP A 326 -20.14 -0.59 -36.84
C ASP A 326 -18.76 0.11 -36.90
N GLU A 327 -18.31 0.78 -35.83
CA GLU A 327 -17.06 1.55 -35.81
C GLU A 327 -15.82 0.72 -35.39
N THR A 328 -14.68 0.97 -36.03
CA THR A 328 -13.39 0.30 -35.73
C THR A 328 -12.74 0.87 -34.46
N VAL A 329 -11.86 0.09 -33.82
CA VAL A 329 -11.09 0.54 -32.62
C VAL A 329 -10.33 1.85 -32.88
N ALA A 330 -9.79 2.02 -34.10
CA ALA A 330 -9.08 3.23 -34.50
C ALA A 330 -10.02 4.46 -34.57
N GLU A 331 -11.24 4.29 -35.09
CA GLU A 331 -12.24 5.37 -35.15
C GLU A 331 -12.73 5.78 -33.75
N LEU A 332 -12.91 4.79 -32.86
CA LEU A 332 -13.34 5.03 -31.47
C LEU A 332 -12.24 5.71 -30.64
N LEU A 333 -10.98 5.31 -30.82
CA LEU A 333 -9.82 5.94 -30.18
C LEU A 333 -9.52 7.33 -30.73
N GLY A 334 -9.71 7.54 -32.03
CA GLY A 334 -9.59 8.84 -32.70
C GLY A 334 -10.46 9.95 -32.10
N ARG A 335 -11.60 9.57 -31.50
CA ARG A 335 -12.52 10.49 -30.81
C ARG A 335 -12.16 10.77 -29.36
N VAL A 336 -11.29 9.97 -28.74
CA VAL A 336 -10.76 10.22 -27.39
C VAL A 336 -9.68 11.34 -27.42
N SER A 337 -9.28 11.79 -28.61
CA SER A 337 -8.43 12.95 -28.81
C SER A 337 -9.06 14.22 -28.20
N VAL A 338 -8.38 14.78 -27.20
CA VAL A 338 -8.76 16.04 -26.57
C VAL A 338 -7.94 17.16 -27.20
N LYS A 339 -8.65 18.05 -27.93
CA LYS A 339 -8.24 19.31 -28.57
C LYS A 339 -7.50 19.16 -29.91
N ASP A 340 -7.83 20.07 -30.83
CA ASP A 340 -7.07 20.32 -32.06
C ASP A 340 -5.62 20.65 -31.69
N GLY A 341 -4.75 19.65 -31.83
CA GLY A 341 -3.30 19.75 -31.62
C GLY A 341 -2.55 19.95 -32.94
N PRO A 342 -1.20 20.05 -32.90
CA PRO A 342 -0.35 20.17 -34.08
C PRO A 342 -0.58 19.03 -35.08
N ASP A 343 -0.12 19.21 -36.34
CA ASP A 343 -0.36 18.31 -37.47
C ASP A 343 -0.27 16.82 -37.07
N ARG A 344 -1.42 16.13 -37.12
CA ARG A 344 -1.56 14.73 -36.71
C ARG A 344 -0.61 13.82 -37.49
N ALA A 345 -0.40 14.11 -38.78
CA ALA A 345 0.51 13.35 -39.62
C ALA A 345 1.96 13.51 -39.16
N GLU A 346 2.35 14.73 -38.79
CA GLU A 346 3.68 15.02 -38.26
C GLU A 346 3.91 14.32 -36.90
N ALA A 347 2.90 14.31 -36.02
CA ALA A 347 2.98 13.60 -34.74
C ALA A 347 3.13 12.08 -34.92
N ILE A 348 2.39 11.48 -35.86
CA ILE A 348 2.54 10.05 -36.22
C ILE A 348 3.96 9.77 -36.73
N GLU A 349 4.50 10.62 -37.61
CA GLU A 349 5.83 10.43 -38.17
C GLU A 349 6.95 10.57 -37.13
N ARG A 350 6.85 11.56 -36.22
CA ARG A 350 7.78 11.68 -35.09
C ARG A 350 7.71 10.45 -34.17
N GLY A 351 6.51 9.96 -33.87
CA GLY A 351 6.32 8.75 -33.06
C GLY A 351 6.93 7.50 -33.71
N ARG A 352 6.72 7.34 -35.03
CA ARG A 352 7.29 6.24 -35.83
C ARG A 352 8.81 6.27 -35.81
N THR A 353 9.39 7.45 -36.03
CA THR A 353 10.83 7.68 -35.95
C THR A 353 11.37 7.30 -34.58
N VAL A 354 10.75 7.74 -33.49
CA VAL A 354 11.17 7.39 -32.12
C VAL A 354 11.14 5.87 -31.89
N SER A 355 10.07 5.18 -32.28
CA SER A 355 9.97 3.72 -32.10
C SER A 355 11.10 2.99 -32.86
N ALA A 356 11.34 3.40 -34.10
CA ALA A 356 12.39 2.82 -34.94
C ALA A 356 13.80 3.08 -34.39
N GLU A 357 14.09 4.31 -33.95
CA GLU A 357 15.38 4.68 -33.36
C GLU A 357 15.69 3.88 -32.09
N VAL A 358 14.73 3.79 -31.17
CA VAL A 358 14.90 3.05 -29.90
C VAL A 358 15.10 1.56 -30.17
N ARG A 359 14.34 0.98 -31.10
CA ARG A 359 14.49 -0.42 -31.50
C ARG A 359 15.85 -0.68 -32.15
N ALA A 360 16.27 0.16 -33.09
CA ALA A 360 17.57 0.02 -33.74
C ALA A 360 18.73 0.15 -32.74
N ALA A 361 18.61 1.05 -31.76
CA ALA A 361 19.59 1.19 -30.69
C ALA A 361 19.67 -0.08 -29.81
N ALA A 362 18.53 -0.67 -29.45
CA ALA A 362 18.49 -1.92 -28.71
C ALA A 362 19.07 -3.09 -29.52
N ASP A 363 18.73 -3.22 -30.80
CA ASP A 363 19.26 -4.25 -31.69
C ASP A 363 20.79 -4.12 -31.85
N ALA A 364 21.31 -2.90 -31.98
CA ALA A 364 22.76 -2.64 -32.06
C ALA A 364 23.52 -3.04 -30.78
N LEU A 365 22.83 -3.06 -29.63
CA LEU A 365 23.38 -3.45 -28.33
C LEU A 365 23.17 -4.94 -28.01
N GLY A 366 22.75 -5.76 -28.98
CA GLY A 366 22.57 -7.22 -28.81
C GLY A 366 21.11 -7.66 -28.67
N GLY A 367 20.16 -6.74 -28.82
CA GLY A 367 18.73 -7.00 -28.85
C GLY A 367 18.14 -7.41 -27.51
N ALA A 368 16.93 -7.97 -27.52
CA ALA A 368 16.11 -8.13 -26.32
C ALA A 368 16.73 -8.94 -25.18
N LEU A 369 17.60 -9.90 -25.50
CA LEU A 369 18.24 -10.76 -24.50
C LEU A 369 19.34 -10.03 -23.72
N GLU A 370 20.03 -9.09 -24.35
CA GLU A 370 21.12 -8.31 -23.75
C GLU A 370 20.60 -7.01 -23.13
N VAL A 371 19.72 -6.32 -23.85
CA VAL A 371 19.25 -4.97 -23.49
C VAL A 371 17.97 -5.01 -22.68
N GLY A 372 17.05 -5.90 -23.06
CA GLY A 372 15.69 -5.94 -22.53
C GLY A 372 14.63 -5.72 -23.60
N ARG A 373 13.36 -5.93 -23.23
CA ARG A 373 12.24 -6.10 -24.17
C ARG A 373 11.41 -4.84 -24.42
N GLY A 374 11.65 -3.76 -23.68
CA GLY A 374 10.88 -2.52 -23.70
C GLY A 374 10.87 -1.86 -25.08
N ALA A 375 12.01 -1.84 -25.77
CA ALA A 375 12.13 -1.31 -27.12
C ALA A 375 11.20 -2.03 -28.13
N TYR A 376 10.94 -3.32 -27.94
CA TYR A 376 10.06 -4.10 -28.80
C TYR A 376 8.59 -3.99 -28.40
N LEU A 377 8.30 -3.72 -27.12
CA LEU A 377 6.95 -3.39 -26.66
C LEU A 377 6.52 -2.01 -27.16
N LEU A 378 7.48 -1.11 -27.41
CA LEU A 378 7.24 0.25 -27.87
C LEU A 378 6.46 0.32 -29.18
N ASP A 379 6.56 -0.68 -30.05
CA ASP A 379 5.78 -0.76 -31.29
C ASP A 379 4.27 -0.90 -31.01
N ALA A 380 3.89 -1.65 -29.95
CA ALA A 380 2.50 -1.73 -29.51
C ALA A 380 2.01 -0.41 -28.90
N GLU A 381 2.88 0.29 -28.17
CA GLU A 381 2.61 1.63 -27.62
C GLU A 381 2.43 2.68 -28.71
N PHE A 382 3.31 2.70 -29.69
CA PHE A 382 3.22 3.57 -30.85
C PHE A 382 1.92 3.31 -31.62
N ALA A 383 1.62 2.04 -31.95
CA ALA A 383 0.39 1.70 -32.66
C ALA A 383 -0.85 2.16 -31.88
N TRP A 384 -0.86 1.96 -30.55
CA TRP A 384 -1.95 2.44 -29.69
C TRP A 384 -2.15 3.95 -29.75
N ARG A 385 -1.05 4.73 -29.75
CA ARG A 385 -1.09 6.19 -29.85
C ARG A 385 -1.44 6.68 -31.25
N ALA A 386 -0.93 6.04 -32.29
CA ALA A 386 -1.24 6.34 -33.68
C ALA A 386 -2.74 6.12 -33.99
N ALA A 387 -3.34 5.08 -33.41
CA ALA A 387 -4.78 4.84 -33.51
C ALA A 387 -5.62 6.00 -32.92
N GLN A 388 -5.17 6.63 -31.84
CA GLN A 388 -5.84 7.81 -31.26
C GLN A 388 -5.75 9.07 -32.14
N LEU A 389 -4.83 9.09 -33.11
CA LEU A 389 -4.70 10.16 -34.08
C LEU A 389 -5.44 9.86 -35.40
N GLY A 390 -6.08 8.69 -35.50
CA GLY A 390 -6.82 8.25 -36.69
C GLY A 390 -5.91 7.70 -37.80
N ASP A 391 -4.74 7.17 -37.47
CA ASP A 391 -3.84 6.55 -38.45
C ASP A 391 -4.50 5.30 -39.07
N PRO A 392 -4.78 5.29 -40.39
CA PRO A 392 -5.35 4.12 -41.07
C PRO A 392 -4.38 2.93 -41.14
N GLU A 393 -3.08 3.15 -40.95
CA GLU A 393 -2.07 2.09 -40.91
C GLU A 393 -1.93 1.46 -39.52
N SER A 394 -2.50 2.07 -38.47
CA SER A 394 -2.35 1.57 -37.11
C SER A 394 -3.06 0.23 -36.93
N LYS A 395 -2.26 -0.79 -36.61
CA LYS A 395 -2.71 -2.16 -36.36
C LYS A 395 -2.26 -2.64 -34.98
N VAL A 396 -2.86 -2.06 -33.93
CA VAL A 396 -2.56 -2.40 -32.53
C VAL A 396 -2.57 -3.92 -32.29
N GLY A 397 -3.60 -4.61 -32.78
CA GLY A 397 -3.70 -6.07 -32.65
C GLY A 397 -2.54 -6.83 -33.31
N ASP A 398 -2.05 -6.37 -34.46
CA ASP A 398 -0.93 -7.04 -35.16
C ASP A 398 0.41 -6.76 -34.48
N ALA A 399 0.60 -5.56 -33.92
CA ALA A 399 1.76 -5.25 -33.08
C ALA A 399 1.78 -6.13 -31.82
N MET A 400 0.64 -6.29 -31.15
CA MET A 400 0.50 -7.20 -29.99
C MET A 400 0.75 -8.67 -30.36
N MET A 401 0.24 -9.13 -31.50
CA MET A 401 0.47 -10.50 -32.01
C MET A 401 1.94 -10.74 -32.35
N THR A 402 2.60 -9.75 -32.94
CA THR A 402 4.05 -9.81 -33.23
C THR A 402 4.84 -9.93 -31.93
N TYR A 403 4.53 -9.08 -30.95
CA TYR A 403 5.16 -9.15 -29.63
C TYR A 403 4.94 -10.50 -28.94
N TRP A 404 3.72 -11.06 -28.98
CA TRP A 404 3.45 -12.39 -28.44
C TRP A 404 4.19 -13.50 -29.19
N ARG A 405 4.34 -13.42 -30.51
CA ARG A 405 5.09 -14.42 -31.26
C ARG A 405 6.57 -14.44 -30.82
N ASP A 406 7.14 -13.26 -30.66
CA ASP A 406 8.56 -13.09 -30.35
C ASP A 406 8.83 -13.39 -28.86
N PHE A 407 7.98 -12.86 -27.96
CA PHE A 407 8.18 -12.90 -26.50
C PHE A 407 7.20 -13.77 -25.73
N GLY A 408 6.25 -14.46 -26.37
CA GLY A 408 5.22 -15.26 -25.67
C GLY A 408 5.77 -16.40 -24.81
N HIS A 409 7.01 -16.82 -25.05
CA HIS A 409 7.70 -17.80 -24.22
C HIS A 409 8.31 -17.19 -22.93
N TRP A 410 8.29 -15.87 -22.78
CA TRP A 410 8.70 -15.15 -21.59
C TRP A 410 7.52 -15.06 -20.62
N THR A 411 7.80 -15.21 -19.33
CA THR A 411 6.78 -15.18 -18.29
C THR A 411 6.10 -13.81 -18.16
N SER A 412 6.73 -12.74 -18.65
CA SER A 412 6.21 -11.38 -18.60
C SER A 412 5.23 -11.04 -19.73
N CYS A 413 5.23 -11.77 -20.86
CA CYS A 413 4.57 -11.33 -22.09
C CYS A 413 3.10 -10.93 -21.92
N ALA A 414 2.30 -11.77 -21.23
CA ALA A 414 0.90 -11.47 -20.97
C ALA A 414 0.73 -10.22 -20.07
N ARG A 415 1.65 -9.99 -19.13
CA ARG A 415 1.65 -8.80 -18.25
C ARG A 415 2.08 -7.55 -19.01
N ASP A 416 3.03 -7.67 -19.94
CA ASP A 416 3.49 -6.58 -20.80
C ASP A 416 2.36 -6.09 -21.73
N LEU A 417 1.55 -7.02 -22.25
CA LEU A 417 0.42 -6.72 -23.14
C LEU A 417 -0.88 -6.34 -22.40
N ARG A 418 -0.94 -6.54 -21.07
CA ARG A 418 -2.13 -6.27 -20.25
C ARG A 418 -2.68 -4.84 -20.39
N PRO A 419 -1.87 -3.77 -20.38
CA PRO A 419 -2.39 -2.41 -20.50
C PRO A 419 -3.16 -2.19 -21.81
N TYR A 420 -2.66 -2.72 -22.92
CA TYR A 420 -3.32 -2.67 -24.23
C TYR A 420 -4.62 -3.47 -24.25
N CYS A 421 -4.61 -4.67 -23.66
CA CYS A 421 -5.82 -5.49 -23.55
C CYS A 421 -6.92 -4.76 -22.76
N ASP A 422 -6.56 -4.15 -21.62
CA ASP A 422 -7.48 -3.37 -20.81
C ASP A 422 -8.00 -2.14 -21.55
N ALA A 423 -7.15 -1.47 -22.32
CA ALA A 423 -7.51 -0.28 -23.06
C ALA A 423 -8.45 -0.62 -24.24
N ILE A 424 -8.14 -1.65 -25.04
CA ILE A 424 -9.00 -2.15 -26.13
C ILE A 424 -10.35 -2.61 -25.58
N ARG A 425 -10.36 -3.35 -24.46
CA ARG A 425 -11.60 -3.84 -23.85
C ARG A 425 -12.53 -2.70 -23.40
N ARG A 426 -11.96 -1.58 -22.93
CA ARG A 426 -12.73 -0.40 -22.53
C ARG A 426 -13.31 0.36 -23.71
N THR A 427 -12.67 0.30 -24.88
CA THR A 427 -13.09 1.06 -26.06
C THR A 427 -14.01 0.27 -26.99
N ASN A 428 -13.75 -1.02 -27.23
CA ASN A 428 -14.55 -1.84 -28.13
C ASN A 428 -14.59 -3.32 -27.69
N ALA A 429 -15.74 -3.77 -27.17
CA ALA A 429 -15.92 -5.13 -26.69
C ALA A 429 -15.89 -6.19 -27.81
N ARG A 430 -16.32 -5.85 -29.04
CA ARG A 430 -16.31 -6.76 -30.19
C ARG A 430 -14.88 -7.01 -30.64
N ALA A 431 -14.10 -5.95 -30.85
CA ALA A 431 -12.69 -6.07 -31.22
C ALA A 431 -11.88 -6.82 -30.16
N ALA A 432 -12.19 -6.62 -28.87
CA ALA A 432 -11.57 -7.39 -27.80
C ALA A 432 -11.86 -8.90 -27.93
N ARG A 433 -13.09 -9.30 -28.29
CA ARG A 433 -13.44 -10.71 -28.56
C ARG A 433 -12.70 -11.25 -29.79
N GLU A 434 -12.73 -10.51 -30.90
CA GLU A 434 -12.03 -10.92 -32.13
C GLU A 434 -10.52 -11.11 -31.91
N PHE A 435 -9.87 -10.19 -31.20
CA PHE A 435 -8.46 -10.37 -30.83
C PHE A 435 -8.26 -11.52 -29.85
N SER A 436 -9.16 -11.69 -28.87
CA SER A 436 -9.10 -12.81 -27.95
C SER A 436 -9.13 -14.16 -28.67
N ASP A 437 -9.97 -14.31 -29.69
CA ASP A 437 -10.05 -15.55 -30.47
C ASP A 437 -8.79 -15.73 -31.32
N ARG A 438 -8.30 -14.67 -31.97
CA ARG A 438 -7.04 -14.70 -32.74
C ARG A 438 -5.85 -15.21 -31.93
N PHE A 439 -5.68 -14.80 -30.67
CA PHE A 439 -4.58 -15.30 -29.82
C PHE A 439 -4.71 -16.80 -29.53
N VAL A 440 -5.91 -17.27 -29.18
CA VAL A 440 -6.14 -18.69 -28.86
C VAL A 440 -6.03 -19.57 -30.10
N ASP A 441 -6.56 -19.11 -31.23
CA ASP A 441 -6.47 -19.82 -32.51
C ASP A 441 -5.02 -19.92 -32.97
N ALA A 442 -4.26 -18.82 -32.89
CA ALA A 442 -2.84 -18.82 -33.22
C ALA A 442 -2.04 -19.75 -32.31
N ALA A 443 -2.35 -19.78 -31.00
CA ALA A 443 -1.70 -20.69 -30.07
C ALA A 443 -2.05 -22.16 -30.35
N SER A 444 -3.31 -22.44 -30.71
CA SER A 444 -3.79 -23.79 -31.03
C SER A 444 -3.22 -24.31 -32.35
N ALA A 445 -2.91 -23.42 -33.29
CA ALA A 445 -2.30 -23.76 -34.57
C ALA A 445 -0.78 -23.97 -34.50
N MET A 446 -0.13 -23.69 -33.36
CA MET A 446 1.31 -23.94 -33.20
C MET A 446 1.59 -25.45 -33.23
N PRO A 447 2.63 -25.90 -33.94
CA PRO A 447 2.99 -27.31 -33.96
C PRO A 447 3.45 -27.76 -32.57
N GLU A 448 2.81 -28.81 -32.02
CA GLU A 448 3.25 -29.39 -30.75
C GLU A 448 4.66 -29.98 -30.92
N PRO A 449 5.63 -29.60 -30.05
CA PRO A 449 6.98 -30.15 -30.13
C PRO A 449 6.99 -31.64 -29.80
N GLU A 450 7.87 -32.40 -30.46
CA GLU A 450 8.06 -33.83 -30.17
C GLU A 450 8.37 -34.04 -28.68
N ARG A 451 7.78 -35.08 -28.08
CA ARG A 451 8.00 -35.42 -26.66
C ARG A 451 9.40 -36.00 -26.47
N VAL A 452 10.38 -35.12 -26.32
CA VAL A 452 11.77 -35.49 -26.04
C VAL A 452 12.05 -35.37 -24.54
N VAL A 453 12.57 -36.46 -23.95
CA VAL A 453 12.99 -36.48 -22.54
C VAL A 453 14.40 -35.90 -22.45
N GLY A 454 14.52 -34.67 -21.94
CA GLY A 454 15.80 -33.99 -21.72
C GLY A 454 16.33 -33.20 -22.92
N GLY A 455 17.45 -32.49 -22.73
CA GLY A 455 18.11 -31.71 -23.78
C GLY A 455 17.32 -30.49 -24.27
N ASP A 456 17.60 -30.06 -25.51
CA ASP A 456 16.97 -28.88 -26.13
C ASP A 456 15.49 -29.10 -26.49
N GLY A 457 15.07 -30.33 -26.75
CA GLY A 457 13.65 -30.67 -26.97
C GLY A 457 12.77 -30.37 -25.75
N ALA A 458 13.26 -30.63 -24.54
CA ALA A 458 12.57 -30.26 -23.30
C ALA A 458 12.54 -28.74 -23.05
N LYS A 459 13.52 -27.98 -23.56
CA LYS A 459 13.48 -26.49 -23.52
C LYS A 459 12.42 -25.96 -24.48
N GLU A 460 12.33 -26.51 -25.69
CA GLU A 460 11.33 -26.07 -26.66
C GLU A 460 9.91 -26.43 -26.23
N ALA A 461 9.69 -27.61 -25.64
CA ALA A 461 8.40 -27.98 -25.03
C ALA A 461 7.95 -26.96 -23.96
N ARG A 462 8.87 -26.50 -23.11
CA ARG A 462 8.58 -25.46 -22.10
C ARG A 462 8.30 -24.10 -22.74
N ARG A 463 9.05 -23.70 -23.78
CA ARG A 463 8.82 -22.45 -24.51
C ARG A 463 7.47 -22.45 -25.22
N HIS A 464 7.14 -23.53 -25.91
CA HIS A 464 5.84 -23.76 -26.52
C HIS A 464 4.71 -23.62 -25.50
N LEU A 465 4.80 -24.34 -24.37
CA LEU A 465 3.78 -24.27 -23.33
C LEU A 465 3.63 -22.85 -22.76
N ARG A 466 4.74 -22.13 -22.54
CA ARG A 466 4.67 -20.73 -22.10
C ARG A 466 3.95 -19.83 -23.12
N ARG A 467 4.21 -19.99 -24.43
CA ARG A 467 3.49 -19.25 -25.49
C ARG A 467 1.99 -19.53 -25.47
N VAL A 468 1.60 -20.80 -25.32
CA VAL A 468 0.19 -21.21 -25.21
C VAL A 468 -0.45 -20.56 -23.99
N ILE A 469 0.15 -20.70 -22.80
CA ILE A 469 -0.36 -20.11 -21.57
C ILE A 469 -0.46 -18.58 -21.68
N ALA A 470 0.55 -17.92 -22.26
CA ALA A 470 0.54 -16.48 -22.47
C ALA A 470 -0.63 -16.04 -23.37
N ALA A 471 -0.91 -16.77 -24.46
CA ALA A 471 -2.05 -16.50 -25.33
C ALA A 471 -3.38 -16.63 -24.58
N HIS A 472 -3.56 -17.69 -23.79
CA HIS A 472 -4.76 -17.87 -22.98
C HIS A 472 -4.92 -16.79 -21.90
N ALA A 473 -3.81 -16.34 -21.29
CA ALA A 473 -3.82 -15.25 -20.32
C ALA A 473 -4.19 -13.90 -20.97
N ILE A 474 -3.62 -13.60 -22.15
CA ILE A 474 -3.96 -12.41 -22.95
C ILE A 474 -5.43 -12.44 -23.36
N ALA A 475 -5.91 -13.57 -23.86
CA ALA A 475 -7.31 -13.78 -24.21
C ALA A 475 -8.26 -13.59 -23.01
N SER A 476 -7.88 -14.09 -21.83
CA SER A 476 -8.61 -13.85 -20.59
C SER A 476 -8.69 -12.35 -20.26
N GLN A 477 -7.57 -11.62 -20.38
CA GLN A 477 -7.52 -10.18 -20.15
C GLN A 477 -8.39 -9.38 -21.13
N LEU A 478 -8.49 -9.84 -22.37
CA LEU A 478 -9.39 -9.29 -23.41
C LEU A 478 -10.87 -9.62 -23.14
N GLY A 479 -11.18 -10.47 -22.16
CA GLY A 479 -12.54 -10.74 -21.70
C GLY A 479 -13.00 -12.19 -21.86
N ARG A 480 -12.16 -13.12 -22.32
CA ARG A 480 -12.55 -14.53 -22.51
C ARG A 480 -12.98 -15.23 -21.23
N CYS A 481 -12.58 -14.78 -20.04
CA CYS A 481 -13.08 -15.34 -18.78
C CYS A 481 -14.06 -14.40 -18.08
N GLY A 482 -14.90 -13.69 -18.85
CA GLY A 482 -15.98 -12.84 -18.35
C GLY A 482 -15.60 -11.37 -18.14
N GLY A 483 -14.32 -11.00 -18.29
CA GLY A 483 -13.83 -9.62 -18.21
C GLY A 483 -13.38 -9.18 -16.82
N SER A 484 -13.63 -7.92 -16.46
CA SER A 484 -13.30 -7.36 -15.14
C SER A 484 -14.37 -6.37 -14.69
N TRP A 485 -14.45 -6.14 -13.38
CA TRP A 485 -15.39 -5.23 -12.69
C TRP A 485 -15.39 -3.76 -13.11
N ARG A 486 -14.42 -3.33 -13.94
CA ARG A 486 -14.36 -1.95 -14.41
C ARG A 486 -15.48 -1.74 -15.44
N VAL A 487 -16.41 -0.84 -15.11
CA VAL A 487 -17.63 -0.48 -15.86
C VAL A 487 -17.31 -0.15 -17.32
N THR A 488 -18.12 -0.64 -18.26
CA THR A 488 -18.08 -0.24 -19.68
C THR A 488 -19.24 0.71 -20.03
N PRO A 489 -19.09 1.58 -21.04
CA PRO A 489 -20.19 2.41 -21.53
C PRO A 489 -21.37 1.51 -21.97
N GLY A 490 -22.48 1.53 -21.23
CA GLY A 490 -23.68 0.74 -21.53
C GLY A 490 -24.27 -0.07 -20.35
N ASP A 491 -23.53 -0.24 -19.25
CA ASP A 491 -23.94 -1.10 -18.11
C ASP A 491 -25.00 -0.46 -17.17
N ARG A 492 -26.01 0.25 -17.71
CA ARG A 492 -27.00 1.02 -16.90
C ARG A 492 -27.97 0.15 -16.09
N ASP A 493 -28.08 -1.15 -16.39
CA ASP A 493 -29.17 -2.01 -15.91
C ASP A 493 -28.73 -3.20 -15.00
N ALA A 494 -27.49 -3.23 -14.52
CA ALA A 494 -27.01 -4.29 -13.62
C ALA A 494 -26.96 -3.83 -12.15
N PRO A 495 -27.29 -4.70 -11.17
CA PRO A 495 -27.09 -4.39 -9.75
C PRO A 495 -25.63 -4.00 -9.47
N PHE A 496 -25.45 -2.99 -8.60
CA PHE A 496 -24.12 -2.52 -8.22
C PHE A 496 -23.27 -3.68 -7.69
N GLY A 497 -22.06 -3.84 -8.23
CA GLY A 497 -21.17 -4.92 -7.81
C GLY A 497 -21.52 -6.32 -8.31
N LEU A 498 -22.48 -6.49 -9.24
CA LEU A 498 -22.76 -7.77 -9.94
C LEU A 498 -22.71 -7.66 -11.48
N ALA A 499 -22.17 -6.56 -12.01
CA ALA A 499 -22.21 -6.31 -13.45
C ALA A 499 -21.25 -7.19 -14.26
N ARG A 500 -20.01 -7.40 -13.79
CA ARG A 500 -18.92 -8.10 -14.51
C ARG A 500 -17.81 -8.52 -13.55
N PRO A 501 -17.06 -9.60 -13.76
CA PRO A 501 -17.11 -10.44 -14.95
C PRO A 501 -18.29 -11.38 -14.95
N SER A 502 -18.92 -11.57 -16.10
CA SER A 502 -20.13 -12.38 -16.25
C SER A 502 -20.01 -13.28 -17.49
N LEU A 503 -20.36 -14.56 -17.33
CA LEU A 503 -20.45 -15.54 -18.42
C LEU A 503 -21.82 -16.20 -18.45
N GLY A 504 -22.21 -16.67 -19.65
CA GLY A 504 -23.46 -17.40 -19.82
C GLY A 504 -23.43 -18.79 -19.16
N ARG A 505 -24.61 -19.38 -19.00
CA ARG A 505 -24.77 -20.72 -18.42
C ARG A 505 -23.95 -21.76 -19.21
N GLY A 506 -23.07 -22.49 -18.53
CA GLY A 506 -22.23 -23.54 -19.12
C GLY A 506 -21.00 -23.04 -19.89
N GLU A 507 -20.91 -21.75 -20.20
CA GLU A 507 -19.77 -21.15 -20.89
C GLU A 507 -18.51 -21.14 -20.00
N GLY A 508 -18.65 -20.75 -18.73
CA GLY A 508 -17.55 -20.76 -17.76
C GLY A 508 -17.07 -22.16 -17.44
N ARG A 509 -17.96 -23.13 -17.25
CA ARG A 509 -17.64 -24.55 -17.06
C ARG A 509 -16.92 -25.14 -18.26
N GLY A 510 -17.37 -24.84 -19.49
CA GLY A 510 -16.69 -25.28 -20.70
C GLY A 510 -15.26 -24.71 -20.80
N ARG A 511 -15.09 -23.42 -20.53
CA ARG A 511 -13.77 -22.76 -20.51
C ARG A 511 -12.86 -23.30 -19.40
N ALA A 512 -13.42 -23.54 -18.22
CA ALA A 512 -12.69 -24.12 -17.09
C ALA A 512 -12.28 -25.57 -17.35
N ALA A 513 -13.12 -26.37 -17.99
CA ALA A 513 -12.78 -27.73 -18.40
C ALA A 513 -11.59 -27.73 -19.38
N ALA A 514 -11.63 -26.89 -20.42
CA ALA A 514 -10.52 -26.76 -21.37
C ALA A 514 -9.23 -26.27 -20.70
N ALA A 515 -9.33 -25.28 -19.81
CA ALA A 515 -8.17 -24.78 -19.06
C ALA A 515 -7.60 -25.85 -18.11
N MET A 516 -8.44 -26.68 -17.49
CA MET A 516 -7.97 -27.77 -16.64
C MET A 516 -7.42 -28.97 -17.39
N GLU A 517 -7.92 -29.23 -18.60
CA GLU A 517 -7.28 -30.18 -19.50
C GLU A 517 -5.87 -29.71 -19.86
N LEU A 518 -5.71 -28.44 -20.23
CA LEU A 518 -4.40 -27.84 -20.48
C LEU A 518 -3.50 -27.93 -19.24
N TYR A 519 -4.00 -27.59 -18.06
CA TYR A 519 -3.27 -27.69 -16.79
C TYR A 519 -2.75 -29.12 -16.54
N ARG A 520 -3.64 -30.12 -16.60
CA ARG A 520 -3.30 -31.51 -16.30
C ARG A 520 -2.36 -32.11 -17.34
N ARG A 521 -2.56 -31.82 -18.63
CA ARG A 521 -1.64 -32.22 -19.72
C ARG A 521 -0.25 -31.62 -19.54
N SER A 522 -0.17 -30.42 -18.96
CA SER A 522 1.07 -29.67 -18.78
C SER A 522 1.91 -30.13 -17.59
N LYS A 523 1.35 -30.91 -16.66
CA LYS A 523 2.06 -31.37 -15.44
C LYS A 523 3.35 -32.14 -15.75
N SER A 524 3.36 -32.96 -16.81
CA SER A 524 4.56 -33.72 -17.19
C SER A 524 5.68 -32.85 -17.79
N THR A 525 5.37 -31.65 -18.26
CA THR A 525 6.33 -30.73 -18.90
C THR A 525 7.25 -30.05 -17.87
N PHE A 526 6.81 -29.98 -16.61
CA PHE A 526 7.59 -29.48 -15.48
C PHE A 526 7.75 -30.60 -14.44
N ALA A 527 8.76 -31.46 -14.62
CA ALA A 527 9.05 -32.53 -13.66
C ALA A 527 9.75 -31.96 -12.41
N GLY A 528 9.19 -32.21 -11.22
CA GLY A 528 9.76 -31.85 -9.93
C GLY A 528 10.08 -30.34 -9.77
N PRO A 529 9.13 -29.42 -10.06
CA PRO A 529 9.37 -27.99 -9.84
C PRO A 529 9.65 -27.74 -8.36
N ASP A 530 10.47 -26.74 -8.05
CA ASP A 530 10.61 -26.27 -6.68
C ASP A 530 9.21 -25.84 -6.20
N PRO A 531 8.69 -26.37 -5.08
CA PRO A 531 7.37 -26.00 -4.57
C PRO A 531 7.22 -24.49 -4.27
N ARG A 532 8.32 -23.73 -4.22
CA ARG A 532 8.35 -22.27 -4.09
C ARG A 532 8.14 -21.54 -5.41
N GLU A 533 8.35 -22.18 -6.55
CA GLU A 533 8.25 -21.56 -7.86
C GLU A 533 6.96 -21.97 -8.57
N PRO A 534 6.02 -21.03 -8.82
CA PRO A 534 4.85 -21.34 -9.63
C PRO A 534 5.26 -21.69 -11.05
N THR A 535 4.63 -22.72 -11.61
CA THR A 535 4.84 -23.10 -13.00
C THR A 535 3.91 -22.31 -13.90
N PRO A 536 4.27 -22.08 -15.17
CA PRO A 536 3.34 -21.50 -16.15
C PRO A 536 2.03 -22.27 -16.28
N ALA A 537 2.02 -23.57 -15.98
CA ALA A 537 0.79 -24.35 -16.02
C ALA A 537 -0.23 -23.89 -14.97
N ASP A 538 0.22 -23.39 -13.81
CA ASP A 538 -0.65 -22.96 -12.72
C ASP A 538 -1.57 -21.80 -13.13
N THR A 539 -1.14 -20.97 -14.08
CA THR A 539 -1.98 -19.95 -14.72
C THR A 539 -3.22 -20.58 -15.36
N ALA A 540 -3.16 -21.79 -15.93
CA ALA A 540 -4.33 -22.44 -16.49
C ALA A 540 -5.36 -22.81 -15.41
N ALA A 541 -4.92 -23.27 -14.23
CA ALA A 541 -5.82 -23.49 -13.08
C ALA A 541 -6.43 -22.17 -12.59
N LEU A 542 -5.63 -21.09 -12.58
CA LEU A 542 -6.12 -19.74 -12.27
C LEU A 542 -7.20 -19.31 -13.26
N LEU A 543 -6.97 -19.45 -14.57
CA LEU A 543 -7.94 -19.12 -15.62
C LEU A 543 -9.23 -19.95 -15.50
N ALA A 544 -9.13 -21.22 -15.12
CA ALA A 544 -10.30 -22.07 -14.86
C ALA A 544 -11.14 -21.54 -13.70
N MET A 545 -10.49 -21.18 -12.58
CA MET A 545 -11.15 -20.53 -11.44
C MET A 545 -11.81 -19.21 -11.87
N GLN A 546 -11.11 -18.37 -12.64
CA GLN A 546 -11.65 -17.09 -13.13
C GLN A 546 -12.92 -17.29 -13.97
N ALA A 547 -12.93 -18.25 -14.89
CA ALA A 547 -14.09 -18.55 -15.74
C ALA A 547 -15.30 -19.05 -14.92
N LEU A 548 -15.08 -19.88 -13.91
CA LEU A 548 -16.14 -20.36 -13.02
C LEU A 548 -16.69 -19.26 -12.12
N CYS A 549 -15.83 -18.39 -11.57
CA CYS A 549 -16.26 -17.23 -10.81
C CYS A 549 -17.08 -16.26 -11.68
N ALA A 550 -16.70 -16.06 -12.94
CA ALA A 550 -17.48 -15.23 -13.87
C ALA A 550 -18.85 -15.84 -14.22
N GLU A 551 -18.95 -17.16 -14.38
CA GLU A 551 -20.25 -17.83 -14.52
C GLU A 551 -21.10 -17.71 -13.25
N ALA A 552 -20.49 -17.80 -12.07
CA ALA A 552 -21.19 -17.58 -10.79
C ALA A 552 -21.77 -16.16 -10.70
N THR A 553 -20.99 -15.14 -11.06
CA THR A 553 -21.47 -13.75 -11.17
C THR A 553 -22.63 -13.63 -12.15
N GLY A 554 -22.55 -14.29 -13.32
CA GLY A 554 -23.62 -14.27 -14.31
C GLY A 554 -24.93 -14.84 -13.78
N HIS A 555 -24.87 -15.97 -13.09
CA HIS A 555 -26.03 -16.56 -12.42
C HIS A 555 -26.60 -15.67 -11.30
N ALA A 556 -25.74 -15.08 -10.47
CA ALA A 556 -26.18 -14.19 -9.41
C ALA A 556 -26.79 -12.89 -9.97
N ALA A 557 -26.26 -12.35 -11.06
CA ALA A 557 -26.81 -11.18 -11.73
C ALA A 557 -28.21 -11.47 -12.33
N VAL A 558 -28.45 -12.68 -12.86
CA VAL A 558 -29.77 -13.12 -13.31
C VAL A 558 -30.74 -13.22 -12.12
N ALA A 559 -30.30 -13.81 -11.01
CA ALA A 559 -31.10 -13.96 -9.80
C ALA A 559 -31.56 -12.60 -9.25
N ALA A 560 -30.64 -11.63 -9.18
CA ALA A 560 -30.92 -10.29 -8.67
C ALA A 560 -31.89 -9.47 -9.54
N ARG A 561 -32.06 -9.81 -10.83
CA ARG A 561 -33.04 -9.17 -11.73
C ARG A 561 -34.43 -9.83 -11.69
N GLY A 562 -34.54 -11.06 -11.18
CA GLY A 562 -35.79 -11.83 -11.18
C GLY A 562 -36.70 -11.52 -10.00
N GLY A 563 -37.95 -11.12 -10.24
CA GLY A 563 -38.98 -10.97 -9.21
C GLY A 563 -39.83 -12.23 -9.02
N GLY A 564 -39.39 -13.19 -8.19
CA GLY A 564 -40.22 -14.34 -7.74
C GLY A 564 -39.49 -15.70 -7.58
N GLY A 565 -39.93 -16.51 -6.59
CA GLY A 565 -39.16 -17.52 -5.82
C GLY A 565 -38.46 -18.70 -6.52
N GLU A 566 -39.07 -19.44 -7.46
CA GLU A 566 -38.43 -20.70 -7.95
C GLU A 566 -37.27 -20.48 -8.95
N GLY A 567 -37.36 -19.48 -9.83
CA GLY A 567 -36.31 -19.17 -10.81
C GLY A 567 -35.07 -18.52 -10.19
N VAL A 568 -35.27 -17.75 -9.12
CA VAL A 568 -34.20 -17.10 -8.34
C VAL A 568 -33.40 -18.16 -7.58
N ASP A 569 -34.06 -19.08 -6.88
CA ASP A 569 -33.41 -20.16 -6.13
C ASP A 569 -32.61 -21.09 -7.04
N GLY A 570 -33.13 -21.40 -8.23
CA GLY A 570 -32.40 -22.17 -9.25
C GLY A 570 -31.11 -21.48 -9.72
N SER A 571 -31.16 -20.16 -9.94
CA SER A 571 -29.99 -19.41 -10.39
C SER A 571 -28.95 -19.23 -9.28
N LEU A 572 -29.37 -18.97 -8.04
CA LEU A 572 -28.46 -18.91 -6.87
C LEU A 572 -27.79 -20.27 -6.61
N ARG A 573 -28.52 -21.37 -6.79
CA ARG A 573 -27.94 -22.73 -6.71
C ARG A 573 -26.85 -22.92 -7.76
N GLU A 574 -27.07 -22.52 -9.00
CA GLU A 574 -26.04 -22.63 -10.05
C GLU A 574 -24.84 -21.73 -9.77
N ALA A 575 -25.05 -20.52 -9.21
CA ALA A 575 -23.96 -19.66 -8.76
C ALA A 575 -23.10 -20.34 -7.68
N ALA A 576 -23.74 -20.92 -6.65
CA ALA A 576 -23.06 -21.66 -5.59
C ALA A 576 -22.30 -22.89 -6.14
N MET A 577 -22.91 -23.65 -7.07
CA MET A 577 -22.25 -24.78 -7.71
C MET A 577 -21.01 -24.36 -8.51
N SER A 578 -21.07 -23.23 -9.21
CA SER A 578 -19.92 -22.69 -9.94
C SER A 578 -18.82 -22.20 -9.00
N LEU A 579 -19.15 -21.60 -7.84
CA LEU A 579 -18.16 -21.26 -6.81
C LEU A 579 -17.53 -22.48 -6.14
N LEU A 580 -18.31 -23.53 -5.86
CA LEU A 580 -17.77 -24.80 -5.33
C LEU A 580 -16.84 -25.46 -6.34
N ALA A 581 -17.20 -25.45 -7.62
CA ALA A 581 -16.32 -25.89 -8.68
C ALA A 581 -15.04 -25.05 -8.69
N ALA A 582 -15.15 -23.71 -8.62
CA ALA A 582 -14.01 -22.79 -8.58
C ALA A 582 -13.05 -23.10 -7.43
N ALA A 583 -13.59 -23.35 -6.23
CA ALA A 583 -12.82 -23.77 -5.06
C ALA A 583 -12.08 -25.10 -5.32
N ALA A 584 -12.76 -26.12 -5.85
CA ALA A 584 -12.15 -27.42 -6.13
C ALA A 584 -10.98 -27.31 -7.13
N VAL A 585 -11.11 -26.48 -8.17
CA VAL A 585 -10.02 -26.27 -9.13
C VAL A 585 -8.85 -25.52 -8.52
N ALA A 586 -9.13 -24.49 -7.72
CA ALA A 586 -8.11 -23.72 -7.03
C ALA A 586 -7.38 -24.58 -5.99
N GLU A 587 -8.08 -25.48 -5.28
CA GLU A 587 -7.45 -26.46 -4.38
C GLU A 587 -6.56 -27.46 -5.12
N GLU A 588 -6.98 -27.97 -6.29
CA GLU A 588 -6.10 -28.81 -7.12
C GLU A 588 -4.81 -28.07 -7.51
N GLY A 589 -4.95 -26.79 -7.89
CA GLY A 589 -3.82 -25.92 -8.23
C GLY A 589 -2.91 -25.64 -7.04
N VAL A 590 -3.47 -25.28 -5.87
CA VAL A 590 -2.71 -24.99 -4.64
C VAL A 590 -2.06 -26.25 -4.07
N ALA A 591 -2.67 -27.43 -4.22
CA ALA A 591 -2.07 -28.69 -3.79
C ALA A 591 -0.78 -29.01 -4.58
N ALA A 592 -0.74 -28.67 -5.86
CA ALA A 592 0.46 -28.81 -6.68
C ALA A 592 1.46 -27.65 -6.48
N SER A 593 0.95 -26.43 -6.30
CA SER A 593 1.72 -25.19 -6.21
C SER A 593 1.33 -24.40 -4.95
N PRO A 594 1.77 -24.87 -3.76
CA PRO A 594 1.33 -24.34 -2.48
C PRO A 594 1.76 -22.90 -2.22
N ASN A 595 2.71 -22.34 -2.98
CA ASN A 595 3.17 -20.96 -2.80
C ASN A 595 2.63 -19.99 -3.86
N HIS A 596 1.67 -20.41 -4.69
CA HIS A 596 1.09 -19.55 -5.71
C HIS A 596 0.14 -18.51 -5.11
N ALA A 597 0.60 -17.25 -5.02
CA ALA A 597 -0.13 -16.18 -4.36
C ALA A 597 -1.50 -15.86 -5.00
N GLU A 598 -1.58 -15.71 -6.32
CA GLU A 598 -2.86 -15.34 -6.98
C GLU A 598 -3.94 -16.42 -6.83
N LEU A 599 -3.56 -17.71 -6.88
CA LEU A 599 -4.47 -18.83 -6.60
C LEU A 599 -4.96 -18.82 -5.15
N ARG A 600 -4.08 -18.55 -4.17
CA ARG A 600 -4.46 -18.45 -2.75
C ARG A 600 -5.36 -17.26 -2.45
N LEU A 601 -5.06 -16.08 -3.02
CA LEU A 601 -5.91 -14.91 -2.90
C LEU A 601 -7.28 -15.17 -3.56
N GLY A 602 -7.28 -15.79 -4.75
CA GLY A 602 -8.49 -16.26 -5.42
C GLY A 602 -9.32 -17.23 -4.57
N LEU A 603 -8.69 -18.26 -4.01
CA LEU A 603 -9.34 -19.24 -3.14
C LEU A 603 -9.87 -18.60 -1.85
N THR A 604 -9.12 -17.67 -1.26
CA THR A 604 -9.56 -16.88 -0.09
C THR A 604 -10.84 -16.12 -0.42
N SER A 605 -10.87 -15.44 -1.58
CA SER A 605 -12.04 -14.72 -2.07
C SER A 605 -13.22 -15.65 -2.36
N VAL A 606 -13.00 -16.82 -2.98
CA VAL A 606 -14.06 -17.81 -3.23
C VAL A 606 -14.64 -18.32 -1.91
N TYR A 607 -13.80 -18.64 -0.92
CA TYR A 607 -14.27 -19.06 0.39
C TYR A 607 -15.00 -17.97 1.15
N ALA A 608 -14.55 -16.72 1.02
CA ALA A 608 -15.27 -15.57 1.58
C ALA A 608 -16.68 -15.45 0.96
N LEU A 609 -16.81 -15.60 -0.36
CA LEU A 609 -18.11 -15.58 -1.06
C LEU A 609 -19.02 -16.76 -0.69
N LEU A 610 -18.45 -17.91 -0.36
CA LEU A 610 -19.19 -19.08 0.13
C LEU A 610 -19.55 -18.99 1.63
N GLY A 611 -19.14 -17.93 2.33
CA GLY A 611 -19.34 -17.77 3.77
C GLY A 611 -18.45 -18.68 4.65
N ALA A 612 -17.43 -19.31 4.08
CA ALA A 612 -16.56 -20.27 4.76
C ALA A 612 -15.36 -19.58 5.45
N ALA A 613 -15.62 -18.88 6.56
CA ALA A 613 -14.62 -18.01 7.20
C ALA A 613 -13.33 -18.70 7.66
N THR A 614 -13.42 -19.93 8.18
CA THR A 614 -12.24 -20.72 8.59
C THR A 614 -11.40 -21.13 7.39
N ALA A 615 -12.05 -21.60 6.32
CA ALA A 615 -11.38 -22.00 5.08
C ALA A 615 -10.73 -20.80 4.37
N ALA A 616 -11.40 -19.65 4.35
CA ALA A 616 -10.83 -18.40 3.82
C ALA A 616 -9.56 -18.01 4.58
N ARG A 617 -9.59 -18.02 5.92
CA ARG A 617 -8.41 -17.76 6.75
C ARG A 617 -7.29 -18.77 6.47
N ASP A 618 -7.61 -20.05 6.36
CA ASP A 618 -6.61 -21.11 6.17
C ASP A 618 -5.98 -21.10 4.77
N ALA A 619 -6.73 -20.66 3.75
CA ALA A 619 -6.20 -20.37 2.43
C ALA A 619 -5.26 -19.15 2.43
N PHE A 620 -5.61 -18.11 3.20
CA PHE A 620 -4.84 -16.86 3.33
C PHE A 620 -3.59 -17.00 4.20
N ALA A 621 -3.65 -17.76 5.29
CA ALA A 621 -2.59 -17.81 6.30
C ALA A 621 -1.18 -18.16 5.75
N PRO A 622 -1.02 -19.09 4.79
CA PRO A 622 0.30 -19.40 4.23
C PRO A 622 0.89 -18.32 3.33
N LEU A 623 0.13 -17.26 2.99
CA LEU A 623 0.69 -16.05 2.36
C LEU A 623 1.59 -15.28 3.34
N ASP A 624 1.49 -15.56 4.65
CA ASP A 624 2.33 -15.01 5.71
C ASP A 624 2.38 -13.47 5.71
N VAL A 625 1.22 -12.84 5.44
CA VAL A 625 1.05 -11.38 5.39
C VAL A 625 1.41 -10.77 6.75
N LYS A 626 2.44 -9.93 6.78
CA LYS A 626 3.02 -9.35 8.00
C LYS A 626 3.27 -7.85 7.87
N ASN A 627 3.35 -7.18 9.03
CA ASN A 627 3.76 -5.78 9.15
C ASN A 627 2.99 -4.90 8.16
N ILE A 628 3.67 -4.09 7.35
CA ILE A 628 3.06 -3.16 6.40
C ILE A 628 2.08 -3.84 5.42
N GLN A 629 2.25 -5.14 5.12
CA GLN A 629 1.33 -5.85 4.26
C GLN A 629 -0.06 -6.01 4.90
N MET A 630 -0.18 -5.96 6.23
CA MET A 630 -1.49 -5.94 6.89
C MET A 630 -2.26 -4.66 6.55
N ASP A 631 -1.57 -3.53 6.40
CA ASP A 631 -2.23 -2.28 6.01
C ASP A 631 -2.79 -2.35 4.58
N SER A 632 -2.08 -3.07 3.68
CA SER A 632 -2.44 -3.16 2.27
C SER A 632 -3.24 -4.40 1.86
N MET A 633 -3.29 -5.46 2.68
CA MET A 633 -3.90 -6.75 2.31
C MET A 633 -4.93 -7.29 3.30
N ILE A 634 -5.15 -6.63 4.44
CA ILE A 634 -6.15 -7.11 5.44
C ILE A 634 -7.57 -7.16 4.88
N HIS A 635 -7.87 -6.38 3.83
CA HIS A 635 -9.17 -6.36 3.15
C HIS A 635 -9.57 -7.70 2.52
N HIS A 636 -8.62 -8.61 2.27
CA HIS A 636 -8.91 -9.96 1.75
C HIS A 636 -9.60 -10.86 2.76
N VAL A 637 -9.40 -10.64 4.07
CA VAL A 637 -9.88 -11.56 5.13
C VAL A 637 -10.70 -10.88 6.21
N LEU A 638 -10.52 -9.57 6.44
CA LEU A 638 -11.27 -8.83 7.47
C LEU A 638 -12.79 -8.83 7.25
N PRO A 639 -13.32 -8.63 6.03
CA PRO A 639 -14.75 -8.76 5.74
C PRO A 639 -15.39 -10.04 6.29
N ILE A 640 -14.84 -11.20 5.92
CA ILE A 640 -15.36 -12.51 6.30
C ILE A 640 -15.08 -12.82 7.79
N ALA A 641 -14.01 -12.29 8.35
CA ALA A 641 -13.71 -12.41 9.78
C ALA A 641 -14.72 -11.64 10.66
N GLU A 642 -15.29 -10.52 10.19
CA GLU A 642 -16.31 -9.77 10.91
C GLU A 642 -17.73 -10.30 10.64
N GLY A 643 -18.04 -10.69 9.40
CA GLY A 643 -19.40 -10.99 8.92
C GLY A 643 -20.02 -12.36 9.28
N GLY A 644 -19.33 -13.24 10.03
CA GLY A 644 -19.89 -14.56 10.36
C GLY A 644 -18.95 -15.58 11.00
N ALA A 645 -17.70 -15.21 11.29
CA ALA A 645 -16.74 -16.12 11.89
C ALA A 645 -16.92 -16.29 13.40
N THR A 646 -16.36 -17.37 13.96
CA THR A 646 -16.08 -17.46 15.39
C THR A 646 -15.17 -16.30 15.80
N PRO A 647 -15.40 -15.62 16.94
CA PRO A 647 -14.62 -14.43 17.37
C PRO A 647 -13.10 -14.62 17.38
N GLN A 648 -12.63 -15.86 17.56
CA GLN A 648 -11.21 -16.21 17.51
C GLN A 648 -10.57 -15.91 16.14
N VAL A 649 -11.31 -16.00 15.04
CA VAL A 649 -10.82 -15.64 13.69
C VAL A 649 -10.59 -14.13 13.62
N THR A 650 -11.57 -13.33 14.06
CA THR A 650 -11.48 -11.87 14.13
C THR A 650 -10.29 -11.43 14.97
N PHE A 651 -10.16 -11.94 16.21
CA PHE A 651 -9.05 -11.57 17.09
C PHE A 651 -7.67 -11.92 16.51
N ARG A 652 -7.54 -13.06 15.80
CA ARG A 652 -6.28 -13.44 15.16
C ARG A 652 -5.92 -12.50 14.01
N VAL A 653 -6.88 -12.18 13.15
CA VAL A 653 -6.66 -11.26 12.01
C VAL A 653 -6.32 -9.86 12.49
N THR A 654 -7.08 -9.32 13.46
CA THR A 654 -6.89 -7.94 13.93
C THR A 654 -5.65 -7.76 14.80
N ARG A 655 -5.14 -8.82 15.45
CA ARG A 655 -3.92 -8.75 16.28
C ARG A 655 -2.71 -8.26 15.48
N PHE A 656 -2.54 -8.72 14.24
CA PHE A 656 -1.41 -8.28 13.42
C PHE A 656 -1.52 -6.80 13.01
N ALA A 657 -2.74 -6.30 12.80
CA ALA A 657 -2.98 -4.88 12.53
C ALA A 657 -2.71 -4.00 13.77
N ASP A 658 -3.11 -4.45 14.97
CA ASP A 658 -2.78 -3.76 16.23
C ASP A 658 -1.26 -3.69 16.43
N ASN A 659 -0.56 -4.81 16.25
CA ASN A 659 0.91 -4.84 16.34
C ASN A 659 1.56 -3.83 15.39
N LEU A 660 1.13 -3.79 14.13
CA LEU A 660 1.66 -2.82 13.15
C LEU A 660 1.44 -1.37 13.63
N ARG A 661 0.25 -1.05 14.16
CA ARG A 661 -0.03 0.31 14.63
C ARG A 661 0.88 0.71 15.78
N ASP A 662 1.09 -0.20 16.73
CA ASP A 662 1.89 0.06 17.93
C ASP A 662 3.39 0.18 17.57
N GLU A 663 3.88 -0.72 16.72
CA GLU A 663 5.24 -0.66 16.17
C GLU A 663 5.45 0.61 15.34
N ALA A 664 4.52 0.96 14.44
CA ALA A 664 4.61 2.17 13.63
C ALA A 664 4.64 3.44 14.49
N ARG A 665 3.81 3.51 15.55
CA ARG A 665 3.79 4.65 16.48
C ARG A 665 5.15 4.89 17.13
N ARG A 666 5.91 3.83 17.40
CA ARG A 666 7.21 3.87 18.09
C ARG A 666 8.40 4.00 17.12
N ASP A 667 8.42 3.19 16.08
CA ASP A 667 9.62 2.92 15.28
C ASP A 667 9.76 3.87 14.08
N VAL A 668 8.66 4.36 13.50
CA VAL A 668 8.70 5.30 12.37
C VAL A 668 9.31 6.66 12.77
N PRO A 669 8.89 7.29 13.89
CA PRO A 669 9.51 8.55 14.33
C PRO A 669 11.00 8.40 14.66
N ASP A 670 11.41 7.23 15.16
CA ASP A 670 12.83 6.92 15.38
C ASP A 670 13.60 6.77 14.06
N GLY A 671 12.99 6.17 13.04
CA GLY A 671 13.53 6.15 11.67
C GLY A 671 13.78 7.56 11.15
N CYS A 672 12.84 8.48 11.37
CA CYS A 672 12.99 9.91 11.03
C CYS A 672 14.18 10.55 11.76
N VAL A 673 14.30 10.33 13.07
CA VAL A 673 15.43 10.84 13.87
C VAL A 673 16.77 10.30 13.34
N LYS A 674 16.87 8.98 13.10
CA LYS A 674 18.09 8.36 12.57
C LYS A 674 18.45 8.89 11.18
N ALA A 675 17.45 9.21 10.34
CA ALA A 675 17.67 9.81 9.04
C ALA A 675 18.32 11.21 9.17
N TYR A 676 17.86 12.03 10.12
CA TYR A 676 18.51 13.31 10.43
C TYR A 676 19.95 13.16 10.94
N GLU A 677 20.20 12.21 11.85
CA GLU A 677 21.53 11.95 12.41
C GLU A 677 22.54 11.53 11.33
N ASN A 678 22.10 10.70 10.39
CA ASN A 678 22.92 10.20 9.28
C ASN A 678 22.99 11.16 8.08
N GLY A 679 22.32 12.32 8.13
CA GLY A 679 22.29 13.27 7.02
C GLY A 679 21.46 12.83 5.82
N ILE A 680 20.59 11.81 5.97
CA ILE A 680 19.71 11.31 4.91
C ILE A 680 18.39 12.07 4.94
N TYR A 681 18.47 13.36 4.58
CA TYR A 681 17.39 14.32 4.77
C TYR A 681 16.13 14.00 3.94
N THR A 682 16.29 13.47 2.73
CA THR A 682 15.12 13.10 1.90
C THR A 682 14.27 12.04 2.58
N LYS A 683 14.90 11.06 3.23
CA LYS A 683 14.22 10.03 4.03
C LYS A 683 13.63 10.57 5.32
N ALA A 684 14.27 11.54 5.97
CA ALA A 684 13.67 12.20 7.13
C ALA A 684 12.31 12.83 6.79
N LEU A 685 12.20 13.47 5.61
CA LEU A 685 10.94 14.02 5.09
C LEU A 685 9.93 12.92 4.73
N GLU A 686 10.36 11.87 4.01
CA GLU A 686 9.49 10.75 3.64
C GLU A 686 8.92 9.99 4.87
N PHE A 687 9.70 9.86 5.95
CA PHE A 687 9.22 9.22 7.18
C PHE A 687 8.04 9.97 7.81
N VAL A 688 7.99 11.29 7.65
CA VAL A 688 6.84 12.07 8.14
C VAL A 688 5.60 11.73 7.32
N ASP A 689 5.70 11.81 6.00
CA ASP A 689 4.58 11.51 5.09
C ASP A 689 4.09 10.07 5.27
N PHE A 690 5.02 9.12 5.42
CA PHE A 690 4.71 7.72 5.69
C PHE A 690 3.97 7.53 7.03
N HIS A 691 4.41 8.21 8.08
CA HIS A 691 3.75 8.15 9.38
C HIS A 691 2.36 8.76 9.36
N GLU A 692 2.21 9.94 8.74
CA GLU A 692 0.90 10.59 8.56
C GLU A 692 -0.05 9.68 7.78
N ARG A 693 0.45 9.05 6.71
CA ARG A 693 -0.32 8.10 5.89
C ARG A 693 -0.78 6.89 6.68
N LEU A 694 0.08 6.30 7.50
CA LEU A 694 -0.23 5.08 8.26
C LEU A 694 -1.13 5.38 9.48
N ARG A 695 -0.94 6.53 10.15
CA ARG A 695 -1.81 6.98 11.26
C ARG A 695 -3.26 7.22 10.81
N ALA A 696 -3.43 7.68 9.58
CA ALA A 696 -4.74 7.91 8.97
C ALA A 696 -5.26 6.68 8.19
N SER A 697 -4.65 5.49 8.34
CA SER A 697 -5.05 4.29 7.59
C SER A 697 -6.50 3.87 7.85
N HIS A 698 -7.24 3.68 6.75
CA HIS A 698 -8.56 3.07 6.77
C HIS A 698 -8.51 1.61 7.25
N SER A 699 -7.63 0.78 6.69
CA SER A 699 -7.45 -0.63 7.04
C SER A 699 -7.25 -0.86 8.53
N LEU A 700 -6.36 -0.08 9.16
CA LEU A 700 -6.06 -0.21 10.59
C LEU A 700 -7.19 0.28 11.48
N ALA A 701 -7.88 1.35 11.06
CA ALA A 701 -9.07 1.82 11.74
C ALA A 701 -10.20 0.77 11.68
N ALA A 702 -10.44 0.18 10.50
CA ALA A 702 -11.44 -0.86 10.30
C ALA A 702 -11.13 -2.11 11.14
N ALA A 703 -9.88 -2.57 11.18
CA ALA A 703 -9.46 -3.68 12.02
C ALA A 703 -9.69 -3.42 13.52
N THR A 704 -9.44 -2.18 13.98
CA THR A 704 -9.70 -1.77 15.36
C THR A 704 -11.18 -1.86 15.70
N VAL A 705 -12.05 -1.37 14.80
CA VAL A 705 -13.50 -1.43 14.99
C VAL A 705 -14.00 -2.87 15.01
N ALA A 706 -13.57 -3.71 14.08
CA ALA A 706 -13.93 -5.12 14.03
C ALA A 706 -13.56 -5.85 15.33
N ARG A 707 -12.36 -5.56 15.88
CA ARG A 707 -11.91 -6.11 17.16
C ARG A 707 -12.79 -5.64 18.33
N VAL A 708 -13.08 -4.34 18.42
CA VAL A 708 -13.93 -3.79 19.49
C VAL A 708 -15.33 -4.42 19.45
N ARG A 709 -15.92 -4.57 18.24
CA ARG A 709 -17.19 -5.26 18.05
C ARG A 709 -17.14 -6.72 18.51
N ALA A 710 -16.10 -7.46 18.13
CA ALA A 710 -15.91 -8.85 18.57
C ALA A 710 -15.76 -8.95 20.10
N THR A 711 -14.99 -8.06 20.72
CA THR A 711 -14.84 -7.99 22.18
C THR A 711 -16.18 -7.71 22.87
N LEU A 712 -16.93 -6.70 22.40
CA LEU A 712 -18.24 -6.35 22.95
C LEU A 712 -19.23 -7.52 22.85
N ARG A 713 -19.25 -8.22 21.71
CA ARG A 713 -20.06 -9.42 21.53
C ARG A 713 -19.71 -10.49 22.55
N GLU A 714 -18.43 -10.80 22.73
CA GLU A 714 -17.98 -11.83 23.67
C GLU A 714 -18.25 -11.45 25.13
N THR A 715 -18.02 -10.19 25.51
CA THR A 715 -18.23 -9.73 26.89
C THR A 715 -19.71 -9.58 27.24
N SER A 716 -20.55 -9.19 26.28
CA SER A 716 -21.98 -8.95 26.52
C SER A 716 -22.85 -10.20 26.33
N CYS A 717 -22.49 -11.10 25.41
CA CYS A 717 -23.27 -12.33 25.16
C CYS A 717 -22.86 -13.52 26.02
N GLY A 718 -21.72 -13.45 26.74
CA GLY A 718 -21.16 -14.59 27.46
C GLY A 718 -20.70 -15.67 26.48
N GLY A 719 -19.39 -15.74 26.23
CA GLY A 719 -18.80 -16.66 25.24
C GLY A 719 -19.43 -18.05 25.25
N GLY A 720 -20.10 -18.42 24.14
CA GLY A 720 -20.67 -19.76 23.94
C GLY A 720 -22.19 -19.88 23.77
N VAL A 721 -22.97 -18.83 23.53
CA VAL A 721 -24.40 -18.99 23.20
C VAL A 721 -24.57 -19.65 21.82
N THR A 722 -24.75 -20.97 21.81
CA THR A 722 -25.28 -21.69 20.65
C THR A 722 -26.75 -21.34 20.45
N VAL A 723 -27.07 -20.61 19.40
CA VAL A 723 -28.43 -20.35 18.96
C VAL A 723 -29.06 -21.70 18.57
N ARG A 724 -29.95 -22.24 19.40
CA ARG A 724 -30.80 -23.38 19.03
C ARG A 724 -32.13 -22.83 18.52
N GLU A 725 -32.52 -23.23 17.31
CA GLU A 725 -33.88 -23.03 16.82
C GLU A 725 -34.84 -23.84 17.68
N THR A 726 -35.70 -23.17 18.45
CA THR A 726 -36.89 -23.78 19.02
C THR A 726 -38.11 -23.21 18.29
N ARG A 727 -38.83 -24.07 17.57
CA ARG A 727 -40.15 -23.76 17.01
C ARG A 727 -41.21 -23.96 18.10
N GLU A 728 -41.72 -22.88 18.67
CA GLU A 728 -43.00 -22.91 19.36
C GLU A 728 -44.12 -22.50 18.38
N GLY A 729 -44.82 -23.50 17.84
CA GLY A 729 -46.04 -23.30 17.06
C GLY A 729 -45.89 -22.57 15.71
N LYS A 730 -47.02 -22.18 15.11
CA LYS A 730 -47.13 -21.44 13.82
C LYS A 730 -46.74 -19.95 13.95
N GLY A 731 -45.79 -19.61 14.81
CA GLY A 731 -45.24 -18.26 14.98
C GLY A 731 -43.83 -18.15 14.42
N GLN A 732 -43.36 -16.91 14.17
CA GLN A 732 -41.98 -16.62 13.75
C GLN A 732 -40.95 -17.24 14.72
N PRO A 733 -39.77 -17.65 14.22
CA PRO A 733 -38.74 -18.25 15.06
C PRO A 733 -38.29 -17.27 16.17
N VAL A 734 -38.28 -17.73 17.42
CA VAL A 734 -37.73 -17.01 18.57
C VAL A 734 -36.35 -17.61 18.85
N TYR A 735 -35.30 -16.79 18.69
CA TYR A 735 -33.93 -17.19 19.00
C TYR A 735 -33.72 -17.22 20.52
N ALA A 736 -33.69 -18.43 21.10
CA ALA A 736 -33.41 -18.59 22.51
C ALA A 736 -31.92 -18.29 22.80
N GLY A 737 -31.62 -17.27 23.60
CA GLY A 737 -30.31 -17.13 24.24
C GLY A 737 -29.78 -15.71 24.49
N VAL A 738 -30.32 -14.67 23.86
CA VAL A 738 -29.89 -13.28 24.13
C VAL A 738 -31.12 -12.42 24.42
N PRO A 739 -31.29 -11.89 25.64
CA PRO A 739 -32.41 -10.99 25.95
C PRO A 739 -32.41 -9.79 25.00
N GLY A 740 -33.57 -9.40 24.47
CA GLY A 740 -33.72 -8.22 23.59
C GLY A 740 -33.01 -6.94 24.08
N PRO A 741 -32.93 -6.65 25.40
CA PRO A 741 -32.15 -5.52 25.92
C PRO A 741 -30.63 -5.63 25.69
N VAL A 742 -30.07 -6.85 25.68
CA VAL A 742 -28.64 -7.09 25.39
C VAL A 742 -28.35 -6.87 23.91
N MET A 743 -29.23 -7.33 23.02
CA MET A 743 -29.15 -7.00 21.59
C MET A 743 -29.29 -5.50 21.35
N GLY A 744 -30.23 -4.83 22.03
CA GLY A 744 -30.37 -3.37 21.96
C GLY A 744 -29.16 -2.61 22.49
N ALA A 745 -28.52 -3.10 23.57
CA ALA A 745 -27.29 -2.53 24.11
C ALA A 745 -26.08 -2.77 23.20
N LEU A 746 -25.99 -3.96 22.59
CA LEU A 746 -24.98 -4.30 21.59
C LEU A 746 -25.14 -3.48 20.30
N ASP A 747 -26.37 -3.28 19.83
CA ASP A 747 -26.66 -2.41 18.69
C ASP A 747 -26.37 -0.95 19.03
N ALA A 748 -26.68 -0.50 20.24
CA ALA A 748 -26.34 0.85 20.71
C ALA A 748 -24.82 1.03 20.83
N ALA A 749 -24.09 0.03 21.35
CA ALA A 749 -22.64 0.04 21.46
C ALA A 749 -21.97 -0.07 20.08
N ALA A 750 -22.48 -0.90 19.17
CA ALA A 750 -22.01 -1.01 17.79
C ALA A 750 -22.28 0.27 17.00
N LYS A 751 -23.44 0.93 17.20
CA LYS A 751 -23.74 2.27 16.66
C LYS A 751 -22.84 3.35 17.27
N ALA A 752 -22.55 3.29 18.57
CA ALA A 752 -21.60 4.19 19.22
C ALA A 752 -20.15 3.97 18.71
N CYS A 753 -19.77 2.72 18.43
CA CYS A 753 -18.50 2.38 17.80
C CYS A 753 -18.47 2.75 16.30
N GLN A 754 -19.60 2.74 15.62
CA GLN A 754 -19.73 3.32 14.28
C GLN A 754 -19.60 4.85 14.34
N GLY A 755 -20.04 5.44 15.45
CA GLY A 755 -19.69 6.78 15.91
C GLY A 755 -18.18 7.02 16.07
N LEU A 756 -17.35 6.02 16.40
CA LEU A 756 -15.88 6.21 16.42
C LEU A 756 -15.31 6.38 15.00
N LEU A 757 -15.99 5.83 13.97
CA LEU A 757 -15.67 6.04 12.56
C LEU A 757 -16.15 7.41 12.04
N THR A 758 -17.19 8.01 12.66
CA THR A 758 -17.82 9.26 12.18
C THR A 758 -17.61 10.49 13.08
N HIS A 759 -17.31 10.34 14.37
CA HIS A 759 -17.03 11.42 15.34
C HIS A 759 -15.55 11.71 15.52
N THR A 760 -14.67 10.84 15.03
CA THR A 760 -13.39 11.38 14.57
C THR A 760 -13.68 12.03 13.24
N SER A 761 -13.20 13.25 13.05
CA SER A 761 -13.02 13.94 11.76
C SER A 761 -12.16 13.14 10.75
N GLY A 762 -12.03 11.81 10.93
CA GLY A 762 -11.03 10.92 10.37
C GLY A 762 -11.45 10.18 9.10
N MET A 763 -12.72 9.87 8.85
CA MET A 763 -13.08 9.20 7.58
C MET A 763 -12.99 10.12 6.35
N ALA A 764 -13.24 11.43 6.51
CA ALA A 764 -13.02 12.41 5.44
C ALA A 764 -11.53 12.52 5.05
N ASN A 765 -10.63 12.24 6.00
CA ASN A 765 -9.18 12.31 5.83
C ASN A 765 -8.50 10.92 5.86
N ALA A 766 -9.28 9.83 5.79
CA ALA A 766 -8.75 8.48 5.86
C ALA A 766 -7.93 8.17 4.60
N ARG A 767 -6.85 7.41 4.80
CA ARG A 767 -5.94 6.95 3.77
C ARG A 767 -6.24 5.50 3.44
N TYR A 768 -6.65 5.25 2.21
CA TYR A 768 -6.92 3.93 1.66
C TYR A 768 -5.61 3.37 1.12
N ASN A 769 -5.00 2.50 1.92
CA ASN A 769 -3.70 1.89 1.65
C ASN A 769 -3.83 0.46 1.10
N GLU A 770 -5.05 -0.04 0.98
CA GLU A 770 -5.39 -1.32 0.39
C GLU A 770 -4.82 -1.43 -1.03
N ASP A 771 -4.03 -2.48 -1.28
CA ASP A 771 -3.51 -2.77 -2.62
C ASP A 771 -4.56 -3.56 -3.41
N LEU A 772 -5.45 -2.83 -4.06
CA LEU A 772 -6.48 -3.39 -4.92
C LEU A 772 -5.91 -4.12 -6.15
N GLY A 773 -4.63 -3.91 -6.49
CA GLY A 773 -3.93 -4.65 -7.53
C GLY A 773 -3.75 -6.13 -7.20
N THR A 774 -3.83 -6.50 -5.91
CA THR A 774 -3.79 -7.89 -5.43
C THR A 774 -5.15 -8.62 -5.54
N ASN A 775 -6.24 -7.90 -5.85
CA ASN A 775 -7.53 -8.53 -6.01
C ASN A 775 -7.54 -9.42 -7.26
N PRO A 776 -8.13 -10.64 -7.19
CA PRO A 776 -8.43 -11.42 -8.39
C PRO A 776 -9.18 -10.55 -9.41
N VAL A 777 -8.95 -10.75 -10.72
CA VAL A 777 -9.57 -9.94 -11.78
C VAL A 777 -11.11 -9.97 -11.74
N TRP A 778 -11.66 -11.08 -11.26
CA TRP A 778 -13.09 -11.31 -11.01
C TRP A 778 -13.53 -10.98 -9.60
N HIS A 779 -12.67 -10.46 -8.74
CA HIS A 779 -13.05 -9.94 -7.44
C HIS A 779 -13.19 -8.41 -7.51
N PRO A 780 -14.32 -7.87 -7.04
CA PRO A 780 -14.57 -6.43 -7.09
C PRO A 780 -13.64 -5.68 -6.11
N PRO A 781 -13.37 -4.39 -6.36
CA PRO A 781 -12.68 -3.55 -5.39
C PRO A 781 -13.54 -3.38 -4.14
N HIS A 782 -12.89 -3.37 -2.97
CA HIS A 782 -13.55 -3.07 -1.70
C HIS A 782 -13.82 -1.56 -1.63
N HIS A 783 -14.98 -1.17 -1.09
CA HIS A 783 -15.33 0.22 -0.84
C HIS A 783 -15.67 0.39 0.65
N GLY A 784 -15.22 1.51 1.23
CA GLY A 784 -15.42 1.87 2.65
C GLY A 784 -16.88 1.77 3.12
N ALA A 785 -17.07 1.82 4.45
CA ALA A 785 -18.13 1.06 5.11
C ALA A 785 -19.59 1.36 4.73
N SER A 786 -20.36 0.27 4.62
CA SER A 786 -21.52 0.10 5.52
C SER A 786 -21.48 -1.18 6.38
N ALA A 787 -20.99 -2.32 5.88
CA ALA A 787 -20.42 -3.41 6.72
C ALA A 787 -19.44 -4.33 5.93
N LEU A 788 -18.42 -3.70 5.32
CA LEU A 788 -17.17 -4.26 4.76
C LEU A 788 -17.27 -5.27 3.58
N ALA A 789 -17.85 -4.83 2.47
CA ALA A 789 -18.27 -5.60 1.30
C ALA A 789 -17.28 -6.50 0.52
N VAL A 790 -17.79 -7.70 0.15
CA VAL A 790 -17.51 -8.35 -1.16
C VAL A 790 -18.79 -8.26 -2.01
N PRO A 791 -19.03 -7.06 -2.54
CA PRO A 791 -20.31 -6.36 -2.72
C PRO A 791 -21.48 -6.93 -1.93
N ASP A 792 -21.35 -6.86 -0.60
CA ASP A 792 -22.35 -7.20 0.43
C ASP A 792 -23.20 -8.44 0.09
N TRP A 793 -22.41 -9.43 -0.38
CA TRP A 793 -22.66 -10.84 -0.65
C TRP A 793 -23.96 -11.07 -1.42
N TRP A 794 -23.98 -10.43 -2.59
CA TRP A 794 -25.01 -10.55 -3.60
C TRP A 794 -26.41 -10.12 -3.09
N THR A 795 -26.43 -9.19 -2.13
CA THR A 795 -27.55 -8.30 -1.75
C THR A 795 -28.87 -8.98 -1.32
N VAL A 796 -28.92 -9.59 -0.12
CA VAL A 796 -30.05 -9.94 0.79
C VAL A 796 -31.48 -10.16 0.20
N THR A 797 -32.04 -11.39 0.27
CA THR A 797 -33.35 -11.77 -0.32
C THR A 797 -34.59 -11.77 0.61
N SER A 798 -34.52 -11.43 1.91
CA SER A 798 -35.71 -11.10 2.73
C SER A 798 -35.41 -10.19 3.95
N ARG A 799 -36.44 -9.47 4.44
CA ARG A 799 -36.39 -8.08 4.93
C ARG A 799 -36.17 -7.83 6.44
N ALA A 800 -35.65 -8.76 7.25
CA ALA A 800 -35.53 -8.54 8.72
C ALA A 800 -34.16 -7.99 9.20
N ASP A 801 -33.06 -8.25 8.50
CA ASP A 801 -31.73 -8.07 9.05
C ASP A 801 -30.84 -7.14 8.20
N LEU A 802 -30.89 -5.82 8.46
CA LEU A 802 -29.75 -4.88 8.63
C LEU A 802 -30.19 -3.38 8.57
N PRO A 803 -29.50 -2.45 9.26
CA PRO A 803 -30.07 -1.18 9.73
C PRO A 803 -30.02 -0.02 8.71
N PRO A 804 -30.92 0.99 8.83
CA PRO A 804 -30.96 2.14 7.94
C PRO A 804 -29.92 3.21 8.31
N GLY A 805 -29.15 3.70 7.32
CA GLY A 805 -28.27 4.86 7.49
C GLY A 805 -27.04 4.99 6.57
N CYS A 806 -26.91 4.23 5.48
CA CYS A 806 -25.67 4.21 4.71
C CYS A 806 -25.76 4.95 3.36
N ALA A 807 -24.99 6.03 3.25
CA ALA A 807 -24.64 6.67 1.98
C ALA A 807 -23.18 6.33 1.64
N VAL A 808 -22.91 5.95 0.38
CA VAL A 808 -21.61 5.44 -0.09
C VAL A 808 -21.01 6.36 -1.13
N ALA A 809 -19.70 6.63 -1.03
CA ALA A 809 -18.93 7.37 -2.03
C ALA A 809 -18.17 6.41 -2.96
N VAL A 810 -18.13 6.77 -4.25
CA VAL A 810 -17.49 5.99 -5.34
C VAL A 810 -15.98 6.25 -5.36
N ALA A 811 -15.15 5.20 -5.44
CA ALA A 811 -13.72 5.36 -5.72
C ALA A 811 -13.17 4.33 -6.72
N GLY A 812 -12.55 4.86 -7.78
CA GLY A 812 -11.78 4.15 -8.81
C GLY A 812 -10.69 5.05 -9.42
N ALA A 813 -10.18 6.02 -8.65
CA ALA A 813 -9.29 7.08 -9.14
C ALA A 813 -7.78 6.81 -8.96
N HIS A 814 -7.35 5.75 -8.27
CA HIS A 814 -5.92 5.60 -7.92
C HIS A 814 -5.06 4.86 -8.97
N ASP A 815 -5.66 4.24 -9.99
CA ASP A 815 -4.92 3.52 -11.06
C ASP A 815 -5.03 4.17 -12.46
N ALA A 816 -5.74 5.29 -12.57
CA ALA A 816 -5.66 6.14 -13.75
C ALA A 816 -5.08 7.45 -13.23
N GLY A 817 -3.87 7.77 -13.69
CA GLY A 817 -3.20 9.03 -13.34
C GLY A 817 -4.06 10.28 -13.57
#